data_AF-A0A0D6MPV7-F1
#
_entry.id   AF-A0A0D6MPV7-F1
#
_cell.length_a   1.000
_cell.length_b   1.000
_cell.length_c   1.000
_cell.angle_alpha   90.00
_cell.angle_beta   90.00
_cell.angle_gamma   90.00
#
_symmetry.space_group_name_H-M   'P 1'
#
loop_
_entity.id
_entity.type
_entity.pdbx_description
1 polymer ?
#
loop_
_entity_poly.entity_id
_entity_poly.type
_entity_poly.pdbx_seq_one_letter_code
_entity_poly.pdbx_strand_id
1 'polypeptide(L)'
;MADDLGHFDDLPKRDANHVAEEKAEAAFQARLAASGRFILQRSDRKDYGTDCEIEVVDQEQATNVRVHVQLKGTERPLNADASLSIEVSRSNLNYLLMHPHSFYAAYHIPTSSLRICPAETVLHQYEHAGKNWTHQQSLTVNFIDELTNERLNRLATLARSAARAARDRRVEQTRAAPGDVAGLVRRGIPDIHIPDDPALAGQLLAHLYNQDADVAISAAFDRFAAVLGVDSEVMAPAYMAEVNLGMAGLSRSRARIEAAVNFFGHQLDLGRYERGSLQYTVGNAFSALGQEEDAKAAYEAALPDPAFAHTPDLASQGHKNLGTSFERLGDEKRAVEHYREALRLNPHLPEAHNALAQFYVRHGEWKHALAHLDQAVFTDPTRAKASGVAGWRANVLFNMGEGSAAFREINSLLVQADSEPWIWPFFARLVASFGRTTTENARQALGFWHRYVSAHPETSGGRRELLLATLYLRAEGEDVSRAYAEFRAEFDRQIEHVDDKDEVAFLWDRLGHWAQDEADWAEAEHCFRKAYDLAGGHYGYCLGTALNFLGRFEESVPILREQAERIQPDPMSWFQLGAAYGDLGQSAQAIDAYEKALALDPDYDLAMFNLGGAYWNRGEKIEALAIWTTAIDRFPDHELAAKLQRDMPAFFPPQQD
;
A
#
# COMPACT_ATOMS: atom_id res chain seq x y z
N MET A 1 -75.25 39.71 -56.02
CA MET A 1 -74.17 40.03 -55.07
C MET A 1 -74.52 39.43 -53.72
N ALA A 2 -74.30 38.12 -53.62
CA ALA A 2 -74.32 37.31 -52.41
C ALA A 2 -73.93 35.92 -52.92
N ASP A 3 -72.64 35.60 -52.83
CA ASP A 3 -72.05 34.25 -52.84
C ASP A 3 -70.56 34.39 -53.12
N ASP A 4 -69.80 34.81 -52.10
CA ASP A 4 -68.34 34.61 -52.07
C ASP A 4 -67.80 34.63 -50.63
N LEU A 5 -68.31 33.72 -49.79
CA LEU A 5 -67.80 33.50 -48.42
C LEU A 5 -67.63 31.99 -48.11
N GLY A 6 -67.40 31.16 -49.13
CA GLY A 6 -67.23 29.70 -48.97
C GLY A 6 -65.79 29.22 -48.75
N HIS A 7 -64.80 30.13 -48.71
CA HIS A 7 -63.37 29.75 -48.75
C HIS A 7 -62.61 29.91 -47.42
N PHE A 8 -63.31 30.13 -46.30
CA PHE A 8 -62.67 30.25 -44.97
C PHE A 8 -62.95 29.09 -44.00
N ASP A 9 -63.72 28.06 -44.40
CA ASP A 9 -63.99 26.87 -43.56
C ASP A 9 -63.01 25.70 -43.76
N ASP A 10 -62.02 25.85 -44.65
CA ASP A 10 -60.93 24.89 -44.89
C ASP A 10 -59.64 25.24 -44.12
N LEU A 11 -59.76 25.83 -42.94
CA LEU A 11 -58.65 25.79 -41.97
C LEU A 11 -58.55 24.36 -41.42
N PRO A 12 -57.34 23.76 -41.31
CA PRO A 12 -57.19 22.42 -40.74
C PRO A 12 -57.82 22.42 -39.36
N LYS A 13 -58.95 21.72 -39.22
CA LYS A 13 -59.55 21.42 -37.92
C LYS A 13 -58.46 20.70 -37.13
N ARG A 14 -58.03 21.28 -35.99
CA ARG A 14 -57.03 20.68 -35.10
C ARG A 14 -57.38 19.21 -34.91
N ASP A 15 -56.47 18.33 -35.32
CA ASP A 15 -56.60 16.88 -35.20
C ASP A 15 -57.01 16.53 -33.75
N ALA A 16 -57.89 15.55 -33.55
CA ALA A 16 -58.31 15.10 -32.22
C ALA A 16 -57.10 14.71 -31.33
N ASN A 17 -56.00 14.28 -31.95
CA ASN A 17 -54.72 14.05 -31.29
C ASN A 17 -54.17 15.32 -30.61
N HIS A 18 -54.36 16.50 -31.18
CA HIS A 18 -53.87 17.76 -30.62
C HIS A 18 -54.51 18.11 -29.28
N VAL A 19 -55.81 17.81 -29.10
CA VAL A 19 -56.54 18.08 -27.86
C VAL A 19 -56.11 17.09 -26.76
N ALA A 20 -55.87 15.83 -27.14
CA ALA A 20 -55.39 14.81 -26.21
C ALA A 20 -53.98 15.13 -25.69
N GLU A 21 -53.07 15.54 -26.57
CA GLU A 21 -51.70 15.95 -26.22
C GLU A 21 -51.68 17.22 -25.34
N GLU A 22 -52.52 18.21 -25.63
CA GLU A 22 -52.61 19.43 -24.81
C GLU A 22 -53.07 19.14 -23.37
N LYS A 23 -54.06 18.24 -23.21
CA LYS A 23 -54.49 17.77 -21.89
C LYS A 23 -53.40 16.98 -21.18
N ALA A 24 -52.67 16.14 -21.91
CA ALA A 24 -51.57 15.34 -21.37
C ALA A 24 -50.45 16.24 -20.83
N GLU A 25 -50.03 17.24 -21.61
CA GLU A 25 -48.98 18.18 -21.24
C GLU A 25 -49.37 19.01 -20.01
N ALA A 26 -50.60 19.52 -19.96
CA ALA A 26 -51.11 20.26 -18.81
C ALA A 26 -51.15 19.40 -17.53
N ALA A 27 -51.65 18.16 -17.64
CA ALA A 27 -51.68 17.21 -16.51
C ALA A 27 -50.26 16.88 -16.04
N PHE A 28 -49.34 16.65 -16.97
CA PHE A 28 -47.94 16.33 -16.66
C PHE A 28 -47.24 17.49 -15.98
N GLN A 29 -47.36 18.72 -16.50
CA GLN A 29 -46.83 19.92 -15.86
C GLN A 29 -47.38 20.11 -14.45
N ALA A 30 -48.69 19.93 -14.24
CA ALA A 30 -49.31 20.01 -12.92
C ALA A 30 -48.74 18.96 -11.95
N ARG A 31 -48.47 17.73 -12.43
CA ARG A 31 -47.85 16.67 -11.63
C ARG A 31 -46.40 17.00 -11.25
N LEU A 32 -45.62 17.53 -12.18
CA LEU A 32 -44.25 17.99 -11.91
C LEU A 32 -44.25 19.11 -10.86
N ALA A 33 -45.09 20.12 -11.02
CA ALA A 33 -45.24 21.23 -10.07
C ALA A 33 -45.68 20.73 -8.68
N ALA A 34 -46.64 19.82 -8.62
CA ALA A 34 -47.11 19.24 -7.35
C ALA A 34 -46.02 18.43 -6.62
N SER A 35 -45.10 17.80 -7.37
CA SER A 35 -43.95 17.10 -6.77
C SER A 35 -42.91 18.07 -6.20
N GLY A 36 -42.76 19.26 -6.79
CA GLY A 36 -41.69 20.21 -6.48
C GLY A 36 -40.28 19.73 -6.83
N ARG A 37 -40.14 18.60 -7.54
CA ARG A 37 -38.83 17.97 -7.82
C ARG A 37 -38.34 18.14 -9.24
N PHE A 38 -39.20 18.55 -10.14
CA PHE A 38 -38.87 18.70 -11.55
C PHE A 38 -39.50 19.96 -12.09
N ILE A 39 -38.80 20.61 -13.02
CA ILE A 39 -39.34 21.65 -13.88
C ILE A 39 -39.30 21.17 -15.33
N LEU A 40 -40.31 21.54 -16.11
CA LEU A 40 -40.32 21.29 -17.55
C LEU A 40 -39.43 22.34 -18.23
N GLN A 41 -38.33 21.90 -18.83
CA GLN A 41 -37.38 22.78 -19.53
C GLN A 41 -37.75 22.97 -21.00
N ARG A 42 -38.14 21.87 -21.65
CA ARG A 42 -38.50 21.85 -23.06
C ARG A 42 -39.65 20.89 -23.28
N SER A 43 -40.52 21.26 -24.20
CA SER A 43 -41.59 20.43 -24.73
C SER A 43 -41.64 20.65 -26.23
N ASP A 44 -41.56 19.57 -27.01
CA ASP A 44 -41.61 19.60 -28.46
C ASP A 44 -42.68 18.62 -28.93
N ARG A 45 -43.81 19.17 -29.39
CA ARG A 45 -44.97 18.39 -29.80
C ARG A 45 -44.76 17.82 -31.20
N LYS A 46 -44.98 16.52 -31.36
CA LYS A 46 -44.83 15.77 -32.61
C LYS A 46 -46.13 15.04 -32.94
N ASP A 47 -46.23 14.53 -34.16
CA ASP A 47 -47.40 13.78 -34.62
C ASP A 47 -47.60 12.44 -33.87
N TYR A 48 -46.57 11.97 -33.15
CA TYR A 48 -46.57 10.70 -32.43
C TYR A 48 -46.62 10.85 -30.89
N GLY A 49 -46.68 12.07 -30.37
CA GLY A 49 -46.62 12.39 -28.94
C GLY A 49 -45.81 13.66 -28.67
N THR A 50 -45.55 13.95 -27.40
CA THR A 50 -44.80 15.13 -26.96
C THR A 50 -43.46 14.71 -26.35
N ASP A 51 -42.36 15.19 -26.92
CA ASP A 51 -41.01 14.97 -26.39
C ASP A 51 -40.70 16.05 -25.35
N CYS A 52 -40.56 15.64 -24.09
CA CYS A 52 -40.33 16.52 -22.94
C CYS A 52 -38.92 16.35 -22.38
N GLU A 53 -38.28 17.45 -22.01
CA GLU A 53 -37.09 17.47 -21.14
C GLU A 53 -37.48 18.06 -19.79
N ILE A 54 -37.33 17.29 -18.73
CA ILE A 54 -37.55 17.75 -17.35
C ILE A 54 -36.21 17.83 -16.63
N GLU A 55 -36.04 18.85 -15.79
CA GLU A 55 -34.82 19.06 -15.01
C GLU A 55 -35.09 18.91 -13.52
N VAL A 56 -34.20 18.20 -12.82
CA VAL A 56 -34.33 17.98 -11.39
C VAL A 56 -34.07 19.28 -10.62
N VAL A 57 -34.95 19.56 -9.65
CA VAL A 57 -34.86 20.64 -8.67
C VAL A 57 -34.40 20.10 -7.32
N ASP A 58 -33.47 20.80 -6.70
CA ASP A 58 -32.98 20.54 -5.34
C ASP A 58 -32.87 21.85 -4.58
N GLN A 59 -33.42 21.90 -3.36
CA GLN A 59 -33.45 23.13 -2.54
C GLN A 59 -33.94 24.36 -3.33
N GLU A 60 -35.01 24.18 -4.11
CA GLU A 60 -35.61 25.21 -4.98
C GLU A 60 -34.71 25.71 -6.13
N GLN A 61 -33.57 25.05 -6.39
CA GLN A 61 -32.67 25.36 -7.50
C GLN A 61 -32.59 24.24 -8.53
N ALA A 62 -32.47 24.61 -9.80
CA ALA A 62 -32.30 23.68 -10.92
C ALA A 62 -30.85 23.11 -10.93
N THR A 63 -30.68 21.80 -11.17
CA THR A 63 -29.42 21.08 -10.93
C THR A 63 -28.63 20.70 -12.19
N ASN A 64 -29.09 21.09 -13.38
CA ASN A 64 -28.64 20.65 -14.71
C ASN A 64 -28.77 19.13 -14.97
N VAL A 65 -29.42 18.38 -14.07
CA VAL A 65 -29.70 16.96 -14.25
C VAL A 65 -31.02 16.82 -15.01
N ARG A 66 -30.96 16.32 -16.24
CA ARG A 66 -32.13 16.20 -17.12
C ARG A 66 -32.58 14.75 -17.25
N VAL A 67 -33.91 14.57 -17.30
CA VAL A 67 -34.59 13.32 -17.61
C VAL A 67 -35.48 13.56 -18.83
N HIS A 68 -35.47 12.63 -19.77
CA HIS A 68 -36.22 12.75 -21.02
C HIS A 68 -37.51 11.94 -20.91
N VAL A 69 -38.60 12.49 -21.41
CA VAL A 69 -39.92 11.86 -21.31
C VAL A 69 -40.61 11.89 -22.66
N GLN A 70 -41.07 10.74 -23.13
CA GLN A 70 -42.05 10.72 -24.22
C GLN A 70 -43.44 10.67 -23.61
N LEU A 71 -44.17 11.77 -23.73
CA LEU A 71 -45.52 11.94 -23.20
C LEU A 71 -46.55 11.70 -24.30
N LYS A 72 -47.64 11.02 -23.97
CA LYS A 72 -48.76 10.81 -24.91
C LYS A 72 -50.11 10.94 -24.22
N GLY A 73 -51.06 11.61 -24.88
CA GLY A 73 -52.48 11.61 -24.50
C GLY A 73 -53.23 10.46 -25.16
N THR A 74 -54.15 9.81 -24.44
CA THR A 74 -54.97 8.74 -25.04
C THR A 74 -56.37 8.65 -24.45
N GLU A 75 -57.33 8.30 -25.31
CA GLU A 75 -58.72 7.96 -24.98
C GLU A 75 -59.00 6.45 -25.10
N ARG A 76 -57.97 5.65 -25.44
CA ARG A 76 -58.11 4.19 -25.56
C ARG A 76 -58.56 3.58 -24.23
N PRO A 77 -59.47 2.58 -24.26
CA PRO A 77 -59.90 1.90 -23.04
C PRO A 77 -58.74 1.15 -22.39
N LEU A 78 -58.79 1.01 -21.07
CA LEU A 78 -57.86 0.17 -20.32
C LEU A 78 -58.08 -1.31 -20.66
N ASN A 79 -57.02 -2.09 -20.51
CA ASN A 79 -57.04 -3.55 -20.61
C ASN A 79 -57.81 -4.16 -19.43
N ALA A 80 -58.13 -5.46 -19.52
CA ALA A 80 -58.89 -6.18 -18.48
C ALA A 80 -58.20 -6.21 -17.11
N ASP A 81 -56.87 -6.09 -17.09
CA ASP A 81 -56.04 -5.98 -15.89
C ASP A 81 -55.82 -4.53 -15.43
N ALA A 82 -56.61 -3.59 -15.97
CA ALA A 82 -56.50 -2.15 -15.78
C ALA A 82 -55.18 -1.52 -16.27
N SER A 83 -54.32 -2.23 -17.01
CA SER A 83 -53.15 -1.65 -17.67
C SER A 83 -53.55 -0.84 -18.93
N LEU A 84 -52.63 -0.02 -19.42
CA LEU A 84 -52.81 0.77 -20.65
C LEU A 84 -51.75 0.40 -21.68
N SER A 85 -52.15 0.04 -22.90
CA SER A 85 -51.22 -0.30 -23.98
C SER A 85 -51.22 0.76 -25.07
N ILE A 86 -50.04 1.32 -25.36
CA ILE A 86 -49.85 2.37 -26.36
C ILE A 86 -48.75 1.95 -27.34
N GLU A 87 -49.02 2.16 -28.63
CA GLU A 87 -48.01 2.00 -29.66
C GLU A 87 -47.15 3.28 -29.77
N VAL A 88 -45.82 3.09 -29.74
CA VAL A 88 -44.79 4.13 -29.81
C VAL A 88 -43.77 3.80 -30.89
N SER A 89 -43.06 4.81 -31.40
CA SER A 89 -41.94 4.57 -32.33
C SER A 89 -40.76 3.92 -31.61
N ARG A 90 -40.13 2.91 -32.24
CA ARG A 90 -38.89 2.30 -31.72
C ARG A 90 -37.76 3.32 -31.58
N SER A 91 -37.69 4.31 -32.47
CA SER A 91 -36.66 5.36 -32.40
C SER A 91 -36.70 6.13 -31.08
N ASN A 92 -37.89 6.29 -30.49
CA ASN A 92 -38.06 7.01 -29.23
C ASN A 92 -37.52 6.17 -28.07
N LEU A 93 -37.60 4.85 -28.13
CA LEU A 93 -36.97 3.99 -27.14
C LEU A 93 -35.45 4.16 -27.16
N ASN A 94 -34.84 4.15 -28.35
CA ASN A 94 -33.40 4.39 -28.48
C ASN A 94 -33.00 5.77 -27.92
N TYR A 95 -33.79 6.80 -28.21
CA TYR A 95 -33.56 8.14 -27.67
C TYR A 95 -33.61 8.15 -26.14
N LEU A 96 -34.68 7.62 -25.55
CA LEU A 96 -34.80 7.56 -24.08
C LEU A 96 -33.69 6.71 -23.45
N LEU A 97 -33.28 5.59 -24.07
CA LEU A 97 -32.18 4.76 -23.56
C LEU A 97 -30.80 5.44 -23.58
N MET A 98 -30.59 6.46 -24.42
CA MET A 98 -29.36 7.28 -24.37
C MET A 98 -29.31 8.21 -23.16
N HIS A 99 -30.43 8.39 -22.47
CA HIS A 99 -30.58 9.32 -21.35
C HIS A 99 -31.03 8.56 -20.10
N PRO A 100 -30.15 8.34 -19.11
CA PRO A 100 -30.48 7.54 -17.92
C PRO A 100 -31.77 8.00 -17.22
N HIS A 101 -32.52 7.05 -16.67
CA HIS A 101 -33.77 7.28 -15.94
C HIS A 101 -34.93 7.88 -16.77
N SER A 102 -34.78 7.95 -18.09
CA SER A 102 -35.83 8.44 -19.00
C SER A 102 -36.97 7.44 -19.15
N PHE A 103 -38.17 7.94 -19.40
CA PHE A 103 -39.38 7.12 -19.33
C PHE A 103 -40.47 7.57 -20.31
N TYR A 104 -41.42 6.67 -20.54
CA TYR A 104 -42.67 6.98 -21.21
C TYR A 104 -43.70 7.43 -20.18
N ALA A 105 -44.47 8.46 -20.52
CA ALA A 105 -45.62 8.91 -19.74
C ALA A 105 -46.89 8.89 -20.60
N ALA A 106 -48.00 8.45 -20.02
CA ALA A 106 -49.29 8.40 -20.70
C ALA A 106 -50.38 9.05 -19.86
N TYR A 107 -51.06 10.04 -20.42
CA TYR A 107 -52.26 10.61 -19.80
C TYR A 107 -53.50 9.92 -20.34
N HIS A 108 -54.17 9.15 -19.49
CA HIS A 108 -55.43 8.50 -19.81
C HIS A 108 -56.58 9.46 -19.49
N ILE A 109 -57.16 10.04 -20.54
CA ILE A 109 -58.17 11.11 -20.45
C ILE A 109 -59.42 10.66 -19.67
N PRO A 110 -60.00 9.45 -19.90
CA PRO A 110 -61.21 9.02 -19.21
C PRO A 110 -61.09 8.92 -17.68
N THR A 111 -59.90 8.54 -17.17
CA THR A 111 -59.66 8.42 -15.72
C THR A 111 -58.91 9.60 -15.14
N SER A 112 -58.48 10.56 -15.97
CA SER A 112 -57.61 11.67 -15.57
C SER A 112 -56.35 11.23 -14.83
N SER A 113 -55.79 10.07 -15.19
CA SER A 113 -54.58 9.52 -14.55
C SER A 113 -53.37 9.60 -15.46
N LEU A 114 -52.23 9.92 -14.86
CA LEU A 114 -50.91 9.85 -15.50
C LEU A 114 -50.26 8.53 -15.15
N ARG A 115 -49.82 7.81 -16.18
CA ARG A 115 -49.10 6.56 -16.06
C ARG A 115 -47.68 6.69 -16.56
N ILE A 116 -46.83 5.79 -16.09
CA ILE A 116 -45.39 5.79 -16.39
C ILE A 116 -44.94 4.38 -16.74
N CYS A 117 -43.99 4.30 -17.68
CA CYS A 117 -43.25 3.08 -17.99
C CYS A 117 -41.79 3.47 -18.26
N PRO A 118 -40.82 3.08 -17.40
CA PRO A 118 -39.41 3.34 -17.64
C PRO A 118 -38.95 2.76 -18.98
N ALA A 119 -38.05 3.46 -19.69
CA ALA A 119 -37.57 3.00 -21.00
C ALA A 119 -36.91 1.61 -20.91
N GLU A 120 -36.21 1.33 -19.81
CA GLU A 120 -35.53 0.06 -19.56
C GLU A 120 -36.52 -1.09 -19.32
N THR A 121 -37.66 -0.82 -18.68
CA THR A 121 -38.74 -1.81 -18.54
C THR A 121 -39.27 -2.25 -19.89
N VAL A 122 -39.41 -1.31 -20.85
CA VAL A 122 -39.80 -1.63 -22.22
C VAL A 122 -38.74 -2.50 -22.90
N LEU A 123 -37.45 -2.18 -22.76
CA LEU A 123 -36.36 -2.99 -23.29
C LEU A 123 -36.42 -4.43 -22.77
N HIS A 124 -36.51 -4.62 -21.46
CA HIS A 124 -36.55 -5.94 -20.83
C HIS A 124 -37.77 -6.78 -21.23
N GLN A 125 -38.95 -6.17 -21.37
CA GLN A 125 -40.15 -6.85 -21.85
C GLN A 125 -39.91 -7.52 -23.22
N TYR A 126 -39.16 -6.86 -24.10
CA TYR A 126 -38.88 -7.37 -25.44
C TYR A 126 -37.68 -8.32 -25.51
N GLU A 127 -36.67 -8.15 -24.65
CA GLU A 127 -35.56 -9.11 -24.50
C GLU A 127 -36.04 -10.47 -23.98
N HIS A 128 -36.85 -10.49 -22.92
CA HIS A 128 -37.40 -11.74 -22.35
C HIS A 128 -38.39 -12.45 -23.26
N ALA A 129 -39.09 -11.71 -24.13
CA ALA A 129 -40.03 -12.30 -25.07
C ALA A 129 -39.36 -13.07 -26.22
N GLY A 130 -38.02 -13.01 -26.37
CA GLY A 130 -37.26 -13.68 -27.43
C GLY A 130 -37.63 -13.21 -28.85
N LYS A 131 -38.35 -12.10 -28.98
CA LYS A 131 -38.79 -11.55 -30.27
C LYS A 131 -37.68 -10.72 -30.86
N ASN A 132 -37.39 -10.88 -32.16
CA ASN A 132 -36.42 -10.05 -32.87
C ASN A 132 -37.01 -8.64 -33.11
N TRP A 133 -37.00 -7.81 -32.06
CA TRP A 133 -37.67 -6.50 -32.01
C TRP A 133 -36.83 -5.37 -32.62
N THR A 134 -35.55 -5.63 -32.89
CA THR A 134 -34.59 -4.70 -33.49
C THR A 134 -34.99 -4.22 -34.89
N HIS A 135 -35.80 -5.01 -35.61
CA HIS A 135 -36.31 -4.69 -36.95
C HIS A 135 -37.70 -4.03 -36.95
N GLN A 136 -38.35 -3.85 -35.80
CA GLN A 136 -39.69 -3.26 -35.73
C GLN A 136 -39.63 -1.73 -35.84
N GLN A 137 -40.63 -1.13 -36.49
CA GLN A 137 -40.78 0.33 -36.56
C GLN A 137 -41.51 0.90 -35.34
N SER A 138 -42.45 0.14 -34.79
CA SER A 138 -43.21 0.49 -33.58
C SER A 138 -43.10 -0.59 -32.52
N LEU A 139 -43.31 -0.18 -31.26
CA LEU A 139 -43.34 -1.03 -30.07
C LEU A 139 -44.61 -0.73 -29.29
N THR A 140 -45.15 -1.72 -28.60
CA THR A 140 -46.26 -1.55 -27.65
C THR A 140 -45.68 -1.39 -26.26
N VAL A 141 -45.91 -0.22 -25.66
CA VAL A 141 -45.56 0.08 -24.27
C VAL A 141 -46.77 -0.20 -23.41
N ASN A 142 -46.58 -1.03 -22.39
CA ASN A 142 -47.60 -1.35 -21.39
C ASN A 142 -47.34 -0.52 -20.13
N PHE A 143 -48.33 0.29 -19.75
CA PHE A 143 -48.32 1.14 -18.59
C PHE A 143 -49.16 0.51 -17.48
N ILE A 144 -48.47 -0.03 -16.49
CA ILE A 144 -49.09 -0.67 -15.33
C ILE A 144 -49.23 0.35 -14.20
N ASP A 145 -48.21 1.17 -14.00
CA ASP A 145 -48.10 2.05 -12.84
C ASP A 145 -48.58 3.47 -13.08
N GLU A 146 -49.00 4.12 -12.00
CA GLU A 146 -49.26 5.56 -11.97
C GLU A 146 -48.00 6.39 -11.68
N LEU A 147 -47.94 7.59 -12.25
CA LEU A 147 -46.87 8.56 -12.02
C LEU A 147 -47.16 9.40 -10.78
N THR A 148 -46.91 8.87 -9.58
CA THR A 148 -47.17 9.55 -8.30
C THR A 148 -46.10 10.59 -7.95
N ASN A 149 -46.41 11.52 -7.02
CA ASN A 149 -45.43 12.46 -6.47
C ASN A 149 -44.27 11.73 -5.79
N GLU A 150 -44.56 10.62 -5.11
CA GLU A 150 -43.57 9.76 -4.47
C GLU A 150 -42.61 9.15 -5.49
N ARG A 151 -43.12 8.70 -6.65
CA ARG A 151 -42.27 8.16 -7.72
C ARG A 151 -41.41 9.25 -8.35
N LEU A 152 -41.94 10.45 -8.56
CA LEU A 152 -41.14 11.60 -9.00
C LEU A 152 -40.05 11.98 -7.99
N ASN A 153 -40.35 11.93 -6.68
CA ASN A 153 -39.34 12.13 -5.63
C ASN A 153 -38.20 11.11 -5.73
N ARG A 154 -38.53 9.82 -5.88
CA ARG A 154 -37.53 8.76 -6.07
C ARG A 154 -36.70 8.97 -7.34
N LEU A 155 -37.35 9.23 -8.46
CA LEU A 155 -36.70 9.43 -9.75
C LEU A 155 -35.73 10.61 -9.74
N ALA A 156 -36.13 11.73 -9.14
CA ALA A 156 -35.28 12.92 -8.96
C ALA A 156 -34.03 12.59 -8.14
N THR A 157 -34.19 11.80 -7.09
CA THR A 157 -33.09 11.38 -6.21
C THR A 157 -32.13 10.44 -6.94
N LEU A 158 -32.66 9.44 -7.67
CA LEU A 158 -31.89 8.52 -8.49
C LEU A 158 -31.09 9.26 -9.57
N ALA A 159 -31.75 10.12 -10.35
CA ALA A 159 -31.11 10.86 -11.42
C ALA A 159 -29.99 11.77 -10.91
N ARG A 160 -30.21 12.46 -9.78
CA ARG A 160 -29.17 13.29 -9.15
C ARG A 160 -28.00 12.47 -8.64
N SER A 161 -28.26 11.34 -7.99
CA SER A 161 -27.22 10.44 -7.49
C SER A 161 -26.37 9.90 -8.64
N ALA A 162 -26.99 9.46 -9.73
CA ALA A 162 -26.30 8.96 -10.91
C ALA A 162 -25.46 10.06 -11.59
N ALA A 163 -26.01 11.27 -11.72
CA ALA A 163 -25.29 12.41 -12.30
C ALA A 163 -24.06 12.81 -11.46
N ARG A 164 -24.16 12.77 -10.12
CA ARG A 164 -23.03 13.00 -9.21
C ARG A 164 -21.96 11.93 -9.38
N ALA A 165 -22.33 10.65 -9.37
CA ALA A 165 -21.39 9.55 -9.58
C ALA A 165 -20.68 9.62 -10.95
N ALA A 166 -21.40 10.00 -12.02
CA ALA A 166 -20.82 10.21 -13.33
C ALA A 166 -19.88 11.43 -13.40
N ARG A 167 -20.19 12.51 -12.67
CA ARG A 167 -19.28 13.66 -12.52
C ARG A 167 -18.01 13.25 -11.79
N ASP A 168 -18.13 12.58 -10.64
CA ASP A 168 -17.00 12.25 -9.78
C ASP A 168 -16.02 11.30 -10.50
N ARG A 169 -16.53 10.28 -11.22
CA ARG A 169 -15.71 9.43 -12.09
C ARG A 169 -14.95 10.22 -13.17
N ARG A 170 -15.61 11.20 -13.83
CA ARG A 170 -14.93 12.05 -14.82
C ARG A 170 -13.83 12.91 -14.19
N VAL A 171 -14.07 13.44 -12.99
CA VAL A 171 -13.06 14.22 -12.26
C VAL A 171 -11.85 13.35 -11.89
N GLU A 172 -12.09 12.13 -11.41
CA GLU A 172 -11.04 11.16 -11.10
C GLU A 172 -10.21 10.81 -12.34
N GLN A 173 -10.87 10.51 -13.47
CA GLN A 173 -10.21 10.23 -14.75
C GLN A 173 -9.36 11.41 -15.25
N THR A 174 -9.83 12.65 -15.07
CA THR A 174 -9.13 13.85 -15.55
C THR A 174 -7.90 14.19 -14.68
N ARG A 175 -7.89 13.75 -13.42
CA ARG A 175 -6.80 14.02 -12.47
C ARG A 175 -5.69 12.97 -12.46
N ALA A 176 -5.90 11.83 -13.09
CA ALA A 176 -4.91 10.76 -13.09
C ALA A 176 -3.75 11.02 -14.05
N ALA A 177 -2.56 10.56 -13.65
CA ALA A 177 -1.38 10.61 -14.50
C ALA A 177 -1.56 9.69 -15.73
N PRO A 178 -1.02 10.04 -16.92
CA PRO A 178 -1.18 9.25 -18.14
C PRO A 178 -0.79 7.77 -18.01
N GLY A 179 0.20 7.45 -17.17
CA GLY A 179 0.63 6.07 -16.90
C GLY A 179 -0.34 5.24 -16.05
N ASP A 180 -1.27 5.88 -15.33
CA ASP A 180 -2.21 5.22 -14.41
C ASP A 180 -3.62 5.05 -15.00
N VAL A 181 -3.84 5.47 -16.26
CA VAL A 181 -5.15 5.34 -16.93
C VAL A 181 -5.61 3.87 -17.00
N ALA A 182 -4.70 2.93 -17.27
CA ALA A 182 -5.01 1.50 -17.26
C ALA A 182 -5.31 0.98 -15.83
N GLY A 183 -4.66 1.55 -14.82
CA GLY A 183 -4.93 1.27 -13.40
C GLY A 183 -6.33 1.76 -12.99
N LEU A 184 -6.70 2.97 -13.39
CA LEU A 184 -8.04 3.52 -13.19
C LEU A 184 -9.14 2.68 -13.83
N VAL A 185 -8.96 2.25 -15.08
CA VAL A 185 -9.95 1.42 -15.76
C VAL A 185 -10.13 0.08 -15.03
N ARG A 186 -9.02 -0.52 -14.57
CA ARG A 186 -9.06 -1.76 -13.76
C ARG A 186 -9.70 -1.59 -12.39
N ARG A 187 -9.54 -0.41 -11.75
CA ARG A 187 -10.15 -0.06 -10.46
C ARG A 187 -11.55 0.55 -10.59
N GLY A 188 -12.03 0.73 -11.82
CA GLY A 188 -13.30 1.39 -12.10
C GLY A 188 -14.45 0.62 -11.48
N ILE A 189 -15.26 1.28 -10.64
CA ILE A 189 -16.43 0.65 -10.04
C ILE A 189 -17.52 0.57 -11.12
N PRO A 190 -18.10 -0.62 -11.37
CA PRO A 190 -19.17 -0.78 -12.36
C PRO A 190 -20.36 0.12 -12.01
N ASP A 191 -20.93 0.78 -13.02
CA ASP A 191 -22.19 1.49 -12.84
C ASP A 191 -23.33 0.49 -12.85
N ILE A 192 -23.96 0.28 -11.70
CA ILE A 192 -25.10 -0.61 -11.61
C ILE A 192 -26.36 0.23 -11.74
N HIS A 193 -27.19 -0.13 -12.72
CA HIS A 193 -28.55 0.40 -12.79
C HIS A 193 -29.38 -0.17 -11.64
N ILE A 194 -30.04 0.70 -10.86
CA ILE A 194 -30.94 0.29 -9.79
C ILE A 194 -32.39 0.46 -10.28
N PRO A 195 -33.17 -0.64 -10.40
CA PRO A 195 -34.57 -0.58 -10.77
C PRO A 195 -35.35 0.35 -9.84
N ASP A 196 -36.36 1.04 -10.37
CA ASP A 196 -37.24 1.89 -9.54
C ASP A 196 -38.34 1.11 -8.82
N ASP A 197 -38.52 -0.17 -9.17
CA ASP A 197 -39.33 -1.16 -8.45
C ASP A 197 -38.60 -1.66 -7.18
N PRO A 198 -39.17 -1.47 -5.98
CA PRO A 198 -38.53 -1.87 -4.73
C PRO A 198 -38.26 -3.37 -4.58
N ALA A 199 -39.12 -4.24 -5.14
CA ALA A 199 -38.93 -5.69 -5.04
C ALA A 199 -37.75 -6.13 -5.92
N LEU A 200 -37.64 -5.61 -7.14
CA LEU A 200 -36.50 -5.88 -8.03
C LEU A 200 -35.21 -5.27 -7.50
N ALA A 201 -35.25 -4.05 -6.96
CA ALA A 201 -34.09 -3.43 -6.32
C ALA A 201 -33.61 -4.23 -5.09
N GLY A 202 -34.53 -4.75 -4.28
CA GLY A 202 -34.21 -5.61 -3.15
C GLY A 202 -33.57 -6.94 -3.56
N GLN A 203 -34.09 -7.58 -4.62
CA GLN A 203 -33.50 -8.80 -5.18
C GLN A 203 -32.10 -8.55 -5.75
N LEU A 204 -31.91 -7.43 -6.45
CA LEU A 204 -30.60 -7.02 -6.97
C LEU A 204 -29.61 -6.78 -5.82
N LEU A 205 -30.02 -6.07 -4.77
CA LEU A 205 -29.17 -5.82 -3.60
C LEU A 205 -28.73 -7.13 -2.92
N ALA A 206 -29.68 -8.04 -2.69
CA ALA A 206 -29.38 -9.35 -2.12
C ALA A 206 -28.45 -10.18 -3.04
N HIS A 207 -28.67 -10.13 -4.36
CA HIS A 207 -27.83 -10.82 -5.33
C HIS A 207 -26.39 -10.31 -5.32
N LEU A 208 -26.21 -8.98 -5.33
CA LEU A 208 -24.89 -8.35 -5.27
C LEU A 208 -24.17 -8.70 -3.97
N TYR A 209 -24.88 -8.71 -2.84
CA TYR A 209 -24.28 -9.04 -1.55
C TYR A 209 -23.82 -10.50 -1.50
N ASN A 210 -24.61 -11.43 -2.04
CA ASN A 210 -24.24 -12.84 -2.15
C ASN A 210 -23.08 -13.11 -3.14
N GLN A 211 -22.70 -12.11 -3.94
CA GLN A 211 -21.54 -12.14 -4.85
C GLN A 211 -20.34 -11.37 -4.29
N ASP A 212 -20.37 -11.00 -3.00
CA ASP A 212 -19.33 -10.21 -2.32
C ASP A 212 -19.04 -8.86 -3.02
N ALA A 213 -20.05 -8.29 -3.69
CA ALA A 213 -19.92 -7.06 -4.46
C ALA A 213 -20.02 -5.79 -3.60
N ASP A 214 -19.43 -5.80 -2.40
CA ASP A 214 -19.57 -4.75 -1.38
C ASP A 214 -19.19 -3.35 -1.91
N VAL A 215 -18.11 -3.25 -2.68
CA VAL A 215 -17.65 -1.99 -3.29
C VAL A 215 -18.72 -1.41 -4.23
N ALA A 216 -19.38 -2.27 -5.01
CA ALA A 216 -20.40 -1.85 -5.95
C ALA A 216 -21.70 -1.46 -5.22
N ILE A 217 -22.06 -2.20 -4.16
CA ILE A 217 -23.17 -1.85 -3.28
C ILE A 217 -22.93 -0.50 -2.62
N SER A 218 -21.76 -0.26 -2.03
CA SER A 218 -21.40 1.02 -1.41
C SER A 218 -21.46 2.18 -2.41
N ALA A 219 -20.99 1.98 -3.63
CA ALA A 219 -21.09 2.98 -4.70
C ALA A 219 -22.54 3.25 -5.16
N ALA A 220 -23.43 2.26 -5.04
CA ALA A 220 -24.84 2.38 -5.35
C ALA A 220 -25.73 2.65 -4.11
N PHE A 221 -25.16 2.82 -2.93
CA PHE A 221 -25.88 2.89 -1.66
C PHE A 221 -27.01 3.91 -1.67
N ASP A 222 -26.71 5.16 -2.07
CA ASP A 222 -27.72 6.23 -2.08
C ASP A 222 -28.85 5.97 -3.08
N ARG A 223 -28.57 5.21 -4.15
CA ARG A 223 -29.58 4.80 -5.14
C ARG A 223 -30.48 3.70 -4.59
N PHE A 224 -29.90 2.70 -3.91
CA PHE A 224 -30.68 1.70 -3.19
C PHE A 224 -31.53 2.34 -2.10
N ALA A 225 -30.95 3.24 -1.30
CA ALA A 225 -31.64 3.98 -0.25
C ALA A 225 -32.80 4.83 -0.80
N ALA A 226 -32.66 5.41 -2.00
CA ALA A 226 -33.72 6.18 -2.65
C ALA A 226 -34.93 5.32 -3.04
N VAL A 227 -34.71 4.05 -3.40
CA VAL A 227 -35.79 3.14 -3.84
C VAL A 227 -36.39 2.38 -2.66
N LEU A 228 -35.53 1.83 -1.80
CA LEU A 228 -35.91 0.94 -0.71
C LEU A 228 -36.28 1.68 0.58
N GLY A 229 -35.78 2.90 0.77
CA GLY A 229 -35.87 3.64 2.02
C GLY A 229 -34.76 3.25 3.00
N VAL A 230 -34.19 4.24 3.69
CA VAL A 230 -33.05 4.05 4.61
C VAL A 230 -33.36 3.19 5.84
N ASP A 231 -34.62 3.17 6.26
CA ASP A 231 -35.09 2.42 7.44
C ASP A 231 -35.69 1.05 7.09
N SER A 232 -35.72 0.70 5.79
CA SER A 232 -36.30 -0.56 5.33
C SER A 232 -35.40 -1.74 5.70
N GLU A 233 -36.00 -2.83 6.18
CA GLU A 233 -35.29 -4.08 6.49
C GLU A 233 -34.53 -4.64 5.27
N VAL A 234 -35.03 -4.39 4.06
CA VAL A 234 -34.39 -4.79 2.79
C VAL A 234 -33.05 -4.08 2.58
N MET A 235 -32.78 -2.99 3.29
CA MET A 235 -31.53 -2.23 3.22
C MET A 235 -30.37 -2.88 4.01
N ALA A 236 -30.65 -3.91 4.83
CA ALA A 236 -29.65 -4.57 5.66
C ALA A 236 -28.37 -5.00 4.90
N PRO A 237 -28.43 -5.61 3.70
CA PRO A 237 -27.21 -6.01 2.98
C PRO A 237 -26.30 -4.84 2.60
N ALA A 238 -26.86 -3.65 2.34
CA ALA A 238 -26.06 -2.48 2.01
C ALA A 238 -25.35 -1.90 3.24
N TYR A 239 -25.99 -1.93 4.41
CA TYR A 239 -25.32 -1.57 5.65
C TYR A 239 -24.26 -2.60 6.03
N MET A 240 -24.51 -3.90 5.83
CA MET A 240 -23.48 -4.94 6.02
C MET A 240 -22.30 -4.74 5.08
N ALA A 241 -22.53 -4.42 3.81
CA ALA A 241 -21.46 -4.10 2.86
C ALA A 241 -20.58 -2.92 3.33
N GLU A 242 -21.19 -1.85 3.87
CA GLU A 242 -20.44 -0.72 4.44
C GLU A 242 -19.62 -1.14 5.67
N VAL A 243 -20.15 -2.02 6.52
CA VAL A 243 -19.42 -2.60 7.67
C VAL A 243 -18.25 -3.48 7.21
N ASN A 244 -18.47 -4.36 6.23
CA ASN A 244 -17.43 -5.24 5.66
C ASN A 244 -16.28 -4.42 5.07
N LEU A 245 -16.61 -3.41 4.25
CA LEU A 245 -15.61 -2.47 3.72
C LEU A 245 -14.91 -1.70 4.83
N GLY A 246 -15.62 -1.31 5.89
CA GLY A 246 -15.05 -0.65 7.06
C GLY A 246 -14.03 -1.54 7.77
N MET A 247 -14.37 -2.80 8.03
CA MET A 247 -13.47 -3.80 8.61
C MET A 247 -12.24 -4.07 7.75
N ALA A 248 -12.38 -3.97 6.42
CA ALA A 248 -11.27 -4.07 5.48
C ALA A 248 -10.44 -2.77 5.35
N GLY A 249 -10.85 -1.66 5.97
CA GLY A 249 -10.22 -0.35 5.81
C GLY A 249 -10.46 0.30 4.44
N LEU A 250 -11.47 -0.17 3.70
CA LEU A 250 -11.81 0.24 2.34
C LEU A 250 -13.08 1.11 2.25
N SER A 251 -13.82 1.28 3.36
CA SER A 251 -15.04 2.10 3.35
C SER A 251 -14.74 3.56 3.01
N ARG A 252 -15.66 4.17 2.27
CA ARG A 252 -15.61 5.57 1.83
C ARG A 252 -16.47 6.48 2.70
N SER A 253 -17.23 5.94 3.66
CA SER A 253 -18.20 6.69 4.42
C SER A 253 -18.32 6.20 5.85
N ARG A 254 -17.59 6.87 6.76
CA ARG A 254 -17.75 6.68 8.20
C ARG A 254 -19.20 6.86 8.66
N ALA A 255 -19.89 7.87 8.12
CA ALA A 255 -21.28 8.16 8.45
C ALA A 255 -22.25 7.00 8.12
N ARG A 256 -21.98 6.23 7.06
CA ARG A 256 -22.80 5.06 6.72
C ARG A 256 -22.57 3.89 7.66
N ILE A 257 -21.35 3.72 8.18
CA ILE A 257 -21.06 2.72 9.22
C ILE A 257 -21.74 3.12 10.54
N GLU A 258 -21.70 4.41 10.91
CA GLU A 258 -22.45 4.93 12.07
C GLU A 258 -23.97 4.73 11.91
N ALA A 259 -24.50 4.94 10.70
CA ALA A 259 -25.90 4.63 10.38
C ALA A 259 -26.20 3.13 10.47
N ALA A 260 -25.26 2.25 10.08
CA ALA A 260 -25.40 0.80 10.22
C ALA A 260 -25.53 0.37 11.69
N VAL A 261 -24.76 0.96 12.60
CA VAL A 261 -24.87 0.71 14.05
C VAL A 261 -26.30 1.01 14.53
N ASN A 262 -26.83 2.18 14.18
CA ASN A 262 -28.19 2.58 14.57
C ASN A 262 -29.25 1.67 13.94
N PHE A 263 -29.08 1.32 12.66
CA PHE A 263 -29.98 0.45 11.92
C PHE A 263 -30.08 -0.93 12.60
N PHE A 264 -28.95 -1.60 12.83
CA PHE A 264 -28.95 -2.93 13.47
C PHE A 264 -29.30 -2.89 14.96
N GLY A 265 -28.98 -1.80 15.67
CA GLY A 265 -29.43 -1.58 17.04
C GLY A 265 -30.96 -1.52 17.14
N HIS A 266 -31.63 -0.79 16.26
CA HIS A 266 -33.10 -0.75 16.23
C HIS A 266 -33.70 -2.12 15.87
N GLN A 267 -33.09 -2.87 14.95
CA GLN A 267 -33.56 -4.22 14.60
C GLN A 267 -33.45 -5.21 15.76
N LEU A 268 -32.44 -5.05 16.61
CA LEU A 268 -32.29 -5.83 17.84
C LEU A 268 -33.47 -5.62 18.81
N ASP A 269 -33.91 -4.37 18.97
CA ASP A 269 -35.04 -4.02 19.84
C ASP A 269 -36.38 -4.60 19.35
N LEU A 270 -36.53 -4.78 18.03
CA LEU A 270 -37.72 -5.38 17.43
C LEU A 270 -37.81 -6.90 17.60
N GLY A 271 -36.70 -7.58 17.96
CA GLY A 271 -36.66 -9.02 18.23
C GLY A 271 -36.94 -9.91 17.01
N ARG A 272 -36.71 -9.41 15.80
CA ARG A 272 -37.09 -10.09 14.53
C ARG A 272 -35.99 -10.93 13.89
N TYR A 273 -34.75 -10.77 14.35
CA TYR A 273 -33.58 -11.52 13.86
C TYR A 273 -32.90 -12.25 15.01
N GLU A 274 -32.04 -13.21 14.66
CA GLU A 274 -31.19 -13.89 15.63
C GLU A 274 -30.30 -12.87 16.36
N ARG A 275 -30.52 -12.78 17.67
CA ARG A 275 -29.89 -11.77 18.54
C ARG A 275 -28.37 -11.83 18.46
N GLY A 276 -27.79 -13.02 18.47
CA GLY A 276 -26.34 -13.20 18.38
C GLY A 276 -25.75 -12.66 17.07
N SER A 277 -26.34 -12.98 15.92
CA SER A 277 -25.87 -12.56 14.59
C SER A 277 -25.96 -11.03 14.40
N LEU A 278 -27.00 -10.39 14.92
CA LEU A 278 -27.09 -8.92 14.94
C LEU A 278 -26.04 -8.29 15.84
N GLN A 279 -25.84 -8.81 17.05
CA GLN A 279 -24.81 -8.31 17.98
C GLN A 279 -23.41 -8.43 17.39
N TYR A 280 -23.10 -9.53 16.70
CA TYR A 280 -21.85 -9.68 15.97
C TYR A 280 -21.69 -8.63 14.87
N THR A 281 -22.74 -8.35 14.09
CA THR A 281 -22.73 -7.31 13.04
C THR A 281 -22.52 -5.91 13.62
N VAL A 282 -23.17 -5.60 14.75
CA VAL A 282 -22.98 -4.35 15.50
C VAL A 282 -21.54 -4.25 16.01
N GLY A 283 -20.97 -5.34 16.54
CA GLY A 283 -19.56 -5.41 16.94
C GLY A 283 -18.60 -5.11 15.80
N ASN A 284 -18.84 -5.69 14.61
CA ASN A 284 -18.04 -5.40 13.41
C ASN A 284 -18.14 -3.91 13.03
N ALA A 285 -19.33 -3.32 13.11
CA ALA A 285 -19.53 -1.91 12.81
C ALA A 285 -18.75 -1.00 13.78
N PHE A 286 -18.79 -1.29 15.09
CA PHE A 286 -18.00 -0.55 16.08
C PHE A 286 -16.49 -0.71 15.87
N SER A 287 -16.02 -1.92 15.58
CA SER A 287 -14.59 -2.16 15.31
C SER A 287 -14.12 -1.44 14.04
N ALA A 288 -14.96 -1.38 13.00
CA ALA A 288 -14.71 -0.59 11.79
C ALA A 288 -14.63 0.92 12.08
N LEU A 289 -15.31 1.41 13.12
CA LEU A 289 -15.23 2.80 13.60
C LEU A 289 -14.05 3.07 14.53
N GLY A 290 -13.31 2.03 14.93
CA GLY A 290 -12.24 2.07 15.92
C GLY A 290 -12.74 2.17 17.38
N GLN A 291 -14.02 1.86 17.63
CA GLN A 291 -14.65 1.91 18.94
C GLN A 291 -14.60 0.53 19.62
N GLU A 292 -13.41 0.13 20.08
CA GLU A 292 -13.15 -1.25 20.49
C GLU A 292 -13.83 -1.68 21.80
N GLU A 293 -14.10 -0.74 22.71
CA GLU A 293 -14.87 -1.03 23.94
C GLU A 293 -16.30 -1.46 23.61
N ASP A 294 -16.96 -0.74 22.71
CA ASP A 294 -18.32 -1.05 22.25
C ASP A 294 -18.34 -2.32 21.39
N ALA A 295 -17.33 -2.49 20.53
CA ALA A 295 -17.18 -3.70 19.71
C ALA A 295 -17.05 -4.95 20.58
N LYS A 296 -16.15 -4.91 21.57
CA LYS A 296 -15.94 -5.96 22.57
C LYS A 296 -17.26 -6.31 23.26
N ALA A 297 -17.99 -5.32 23.77
CA ALA A 297 -19.25 -5.55 24.47
C ALA A 297 -20.30 -6.24 23.58
N ALA A 298 -20.39 -5.85 22.31
CA ALA A 298 -21.28 -6.47 21.35
C ALA A 298 -20.89 -7.92 21.02
N TYR A 299 -19.60 -8.22 20.85
CA TYR A 299 -19.13 -9.59 20.63
C TYR A 299 -19.33 -10.47 21.87
N GLU A 300 -19.09 -9.96 23.08
CA GLU A 300 -19.37 -10.67 24.33
C GLU A 300 -20.86 -10.95 24.50
N ALA A 301 -21.75 -10.10 23.97
CA ALA A 301 -23.18 -10.35 23.92
C ALA A 301 -23.59 -11.36 22.82
N ALA A 302 -22.83 -11.46 21.73
CA ALA A 302 -23.11 -12.36 20.60
C ALA A 302 -22.73 -13.82 20.89
N LEU A 303 -21.53 -14.06 21.42
CA LEU A 303 -20.95 -15.39 21.60
C LEU A 303 -21.75 -16.38 22.47
N PRO A 304 -22.43 -15.98 23.57
CA PRO A 304 -23.22 -16.92 24.37
C PRO A 304 -24.61 -17.23 23.77
N ASP A 305 -25.03 -16.52 22.71
CA ASP A 305 -26.30 -16.79 22.05
C ASP A 305 -26.28 -18.19 21.40
N PRO A 306 -27.24 -19.10 21.70
CA PRO A 306 -27.20 -20.46 21.18
C PRO A 306 -27.20 -20.56 19.66
N ALA A 307 -27.94 -19.70 18.95
CA ALA A 307 -28.00 -19.75 17.48
C ALA A 307 -26.63 -19.38 16.87
N PHE A 308 -25.95 -18.43 17.49
CA PHE A 308 -24.59 -18.03 17.11
C PHE A 308 -23.56 -19.11 17.47
N ALA A 309 -23.57 -19.59 18.72
CA ALA A 309 -22.62 -20.57 19.24
C ALA A 309 -22.68 -21.93 18.53
N HIS A 310 -23.86 -22.31 18.02
CA HIS A 310 -24.05 -23.55 17.26
C HIS A 310 -23.67 -23.45 15.78
N THR A 311 -23.15 -22.30 15.34
CA THR A 311 -22.62 -22.08 13.98
C THR A 311 -21.10 -21.93 14.06
N PRO A 312 -20.30 -23.02 13.96
CA PRO A 312 -18.87 -22.99 14.28
C PRO A 312 -18.06 -21.97 13.48
N ASP A 313 -18.36 -21.82 12.18
CA ASP A 313 -17.67 -20.86 11.32
C ASP A 313 -17.90 -19.42 11.79
N LEU A 314 -19.15 -19.06 12.08
CA LEU A 314 -19.51 -17.72 12.54
C LEU A 314 -18.98 -17.45 13.96
N ALA A 315 -19.10 -18.43 14.87
CA ALA A 315 -18.55 -18.36 16.22
C ALA A 315 -17.02 -18.20 16.21
N SER A 316 -16.31 -18.89 15.30
CA SER A 316 -14.86 -18.74 15.14
C SER A 316 -14.48 -17.32 14.71
N GLN A 317 -15.23 -16.70 13.80
CA GLN A 317 -15.04 -15.31 13.41
C GLN A 317 -15.34 -14.33 14.56
N GLY A 318 -16.39 -14.61 15.34
CA GLY A 318 -16.73 -13.85 16.55
C GLY A 318 -15.59 -13.85 17.57
N HIS A 319 -15.03 -15.02 17.88
CA HIS A 319 -13.87 -15.12 18.77
C HIS A 319 -12.63 -14.42 18.19
N LYS A 320 -12.36 -14.56 16.89
CA LYS A 320 -11.25 -13.85 16.25
C LYS A 320 -11.41 -12.34 16.36
N ASN A 321 -12.59 -11.79 16.07
CA ASN A 321 -12.83 -10.34 16.15
C ASN A 321 -12.78 -9.82 17.59
N LEU A 322 -13.34 -10.57 18.54
CA LEU A 322 -13.22 -10.24 19.97
C LEU A 322 -11.75 -10.24 20.42
N GLY A 323 -10.96 -11.20 19.96
CA GLY A 323 -9.52 -11.23 20.20
C GLY A 323 -8.82 -9.97 19.66
N THR A 324 -9.18 -9.53 18.46
CA THR A 324 -8.67 -8.28 17.88
C THR A 324 -9.05 -7.05 18.69
N SER A 325 -10.28 -6.98 19.22
CA SER A 325 -10.67 -5.88 20.10
C SER A 325 -9.86 -5.88 21.41
N PHE A 326 -9.64 -7.05 22.04
CA PHE A 326 -8.76 -7.15 23.21
C PHE A 326 -7.32 -6.72 22.91
N GLU A 327 -6.76 -7.14 21.77
CA GLU A 327 -5.41 -6.74 21.34
C GLU A 327 -5.31 -5.22 21.17
N ARG A 328 -6.28 -4.58 20.51
CA ARG A 328 -6.31 -3.12 20.32
C ARG A 328 -6.50 -2.36 21.64
N LEU A 329 -7.14 -2.97 22.63
CA LEU A 329 -7.27 -2.45 23.99
C LEU A 329 -6.03 -2.75 24.87
N GLY A 330 -5.05 -3.48 24.36
CA GLY A 330 -3.80 -3.82 25.06
C GLY A 330 -3.86 -5.05 25.97
N ASP A 331 -4.98 -5.81 25.97
CA ASP A 331 -5.10 -7.07 26.72
C ASP A 331 -4.69 -8.26 25.83
N GLU A 332 -3.38 -8.40 25.59
CA GLU A 332 -2.85 -9.45 24.73
C GLU A 332 -3.15 -10.86 25.25
N LYS A 333 -3.30 -11.05 26.57
CA LYS A 333 -3.56 -12.37 27.16
C LYS A 333 -4.93 -12.88 26.73
N ARG A 334 -5.98 -12.07 26.92
CA ARG A 334 -7.34 -12.44 26.50
C ARG A 334 -7.46 -12.50 24.98
N ALA A 335 -6.71 -11.66 24.25
CA ALA A 335 -6.64 -11.75 22.79
C ALA A 335 -6.19 -13.14 22.32
N VAL A 336 -5.07 -13.64 22.85
CA VAL A 336 -4.53 -14.97 22.51
C VAL A 336 -5.48 -16.11 22.89
N GLU A 337 -6.15 -16.02 24.05
CA GLU A 337 -7.18 -16.99 24.46
C GLU A 337 -8.29 -17.08 23.41
N HIS A 338 -8.81 -15.94 22.95
CA HIS A 338 -9.85 -15.90 21.94
C HIS A 338 -9.37 -16.32 20.55
N TYR A 339 -8.14 -15.98 20.14
CA TYR A 339 -7.59 -16.50 18.90
C TYR A 339 -7.44 -18.03 18.91
N ARG A 340 -7.03 -18.62 20.04
CA ARG A 340 -6.96 -20.08 20.20
C ARG A 340 -8.34 -20.73 20.18
N GLU A 341 -9.33 -20.09 20.80
CA GLU A 341 -10.71 -20.58 20.77
C GLU A 341 -11.30 -20.52 19.36
N ALA A 342 -11.01 -19.46 18.60
CA ALA A 342 -11.35 -19.37 17.19
C ALA A 342 -10.77 -20.54 16.38
N LEU A 343 -9.49 -20.88 16.60
CA LEU A 343 -8.84 -22.03 15.95
C LEU A 343 -9.32 -23.39 16.45
N ARG A 344 -9.83 -23.47 17.69
CA ARG A 344 -10.48 -24.69 18.20
C ARG A 344 -11.77 -24.99 17.45
N LEU A 345 -12.52 -23.94 17.09
CA LEU A 345 -13.78 -24.05 16.33
C LEU A 345 -13.53 -24.23 14.83
N ASN A 346 -12.59 -23.48 14.27
CA ASN A 346 -12.16 -23.57 12.88
C ASN A 346 -10.63 -23.57 12.78
N PRO A 347 -9.99 -24.76 12.68
CA PRO A 347 -8.53 -24.89 12.59
C PRO A 347 -7.90 -24.30 11.33
N HIS A 348 -8.69 -23.90 10.33
CA HIS A 348 -8.20 -23.38 9.06
C HIS A 348 -8.49 -21.88 8.89
N LEU A 349 -8.83 -21.17 9.97
CA LEU A 349 -9.13 -19.74 9.94
C LEU A 349 -7.84 -18.89 9.78
N PRO A 350 -7.56 -18.32 8.58
CA PRO A 350 -6.26 -17.73 8.29
C PRO A 350 -6.00 -16.46 9.11
N GLU A 351 -7.03 -15.66 9.39
CA GLU A 351 -6.91 -14.44 10.20
C GLU A 351 -6.47 -14.73 11.63
N ALA A 352 -6.98 -15.80 12.25
CA ALA A 352 -6.62 -16.18 13.61
C ALA A 352 -5.18 -16.74 13.66
N HIS A 353 -4.77 -17.52 12.66
CA HIS A 353 -3.37 -17.93 12.50
C HIS A 353 -2.45 -16.73 12.33
N ASN A 354 -2.78 -15.77 11.46
CA ASN A 354 -1.98 -14.56 11.26
C ASN A 354 -1.88 -13.70 12.54
N ALA A 355 -2.97 -13.57 13.32
CA ALA A 355 -2.96 -12.84 14.57
C ALA A 355 -2.06 -13.48 15.62
N LEU A 356 -2.13 -14.82 15.80
CA LEU A 356 -1.22 -15.54 16.68
C LEU A 356 0.23 -15.48 16.20
N ALA A 357 0.48 -15.55 14.89
CA ALA A 357 1.81 -15.37 14.34
C ALA A 357 2.41 -14.01 14.71
N GLN A 358 1.65 -12.93 14.57
CA GLN A 358 2.09 -11.58 14.95
C GLN A 358 2.36 -11.47 16.45
N PHE A 359 1.51 -12.07 17.29
CA PHE A 359 1.76 -12.17 18.72
C PHE A 359 3.12 -12.84 19.02
N TYR A 360 3.39 -13.99 18.40
CA TYR A 360 4.65 -14.72 18.59
C TYR A 360 5.86 -13.96 18.03
N VAL A 361 5.71 -13.23 16.91
CA VAL A 361 6.75 -12.33 16.38
C VAL A 361 7.12 -11.26 17.41
N ARG A 362 6.14 -10.60 18.03
CA ARG A 362 6.40 -9.56 19.06
C ARG A 362 7.11 -10.11 20.30
N HIS A 363 6.94 -11.39 20.60
CA HIS A 363 7.54 -12.08 21.74
C HIS A 363 8.85 -12.82 21.39
N GLY A 364 9.33 -12.73 20.14
CA GLY A 364 10.55 -13.42 19.69
C GLY A 364 10.43 -14.94 19.60
N GLU A 365 9.21 -15.48 19.60
CA GLU A 365 8.94 -16.92 19.51
C GLU A 365 8.84 -17.38 18.04
N TRP A 366 9.96 -17.30 17.33
CA TRP A 366 10.01 -17.43 15.86
C TRP A 366 9.45 -18.75 15.32
N LYS A 367 9.70 -19.88 16.00
CA LYS A 367 9.20 -21.20 15.58
C LYS A 367 7.67 -21.28 15.63
N HIS A 368 7.07 -20.77 16.70
CA HIS A 368 5.60 -20.71 16.82
C HIS A 368 5.02 -19.75 15.78
N ALA A 369 5.66 -18.59 15.57
CA ALA A 369 5.24 -17.65 14.54
C ALA A 369 5.23 -18.29 13.15
N LEU A 370 6.31 -18.98 12.75
CA LEU A 370 6.40 -19.63 11.44
C LEU A 370 5.33 -20.70 11.26
N ALA A 371 5.12 -21.54 12.29
CA ALA A 371 4.11 -22.59 12.25
C ALA A 371 2.70 -22.02 12.01
N HIS A 372 2.35 -20.88 12.62
CA HIS A 372 1.08 -20.22 12.36
C HIS A 372 1.03 -19.56 10.97
N LEU A 373 2.12 -18.93 10.49
CA LEU A 373 2.19 -18.36 9.15
C LEU A 373 2.10 -19.43 8.04
N ASP A 374 2.58 -20.65 8.28
CA ASP A 374 2.41 -21.81 7.37
C ASP A 374 0.96 -22.24 7.22
N GLN A 375 0.14 -22.07 8.26
CA GLN A 375 -1.28 -22.41 8.22
C GLN A 375 -2.16 -21.28 7.68
N ALA A 376 -1.64 -20.04 7.62
CA ALA A 376 -2.38 -18.87 7.16
C ALA A 376 -2.52 -18.82 5.63
N VAL A 377 -3.33 -19.74 5.07
CA VAL A 377 -3.64 -19.83 3.64
C VAL A 377 -5.00 -19.20 3.37
N PHE A 378 -5.03 -18.01 2.77
CA PHE A 378 -6.28 -17.33 2.39
C PHE A 378 -6.91 -17.97 1.14
N THR A 379 -8.17 -18.42 1.25
CA THR A 379 -8.95 -19.06 0.16
C THR A 379 -9.48 -18.06 -0.86
N ASP A 380 -9.86 -16.86 -0.42
CA ASP A 380 -10.06 -15.69 -1.27
C ASP A 380 -8.98 -14.65 -0.94
N PRO A 381 -7.82 -14.73 -1.63
CA PRO A 381 -6.73 -13.83 -1.36
C PRO A 381 -7.05 -12.49 -1.99
N THR A 382 -7.58 -11.55 -1.20
CA THR A 382 -7.15 -10.16 -1.42
C THR A 382 -5.62 -10.19 -1.48
N ARG A 383 -5.05 -9.91 -2.65
CA ARG A 383 -3.62 -10.08 -2.97
C ARG A 383 -2.70 -9.53 -1.87
N ALA A 384 -3.13 -8.41 -1.27
CA ALA A 384 -2.51 -7.76 -0.12
C ALA A 384 -2.37 -8.66 1.13
N LYS A 385 -3.42 -9.38 1.57
CA LYS A 385 -3.36 -10.21 2.80
C LYS A 385 -2.36 -11.36 2.67
N ALA A 386 -2.39 -12.08 1.55
CA ALA A 386 -1.48 -13.19 1.29
C ALA A 386 -0.01 -12.71 1.18
N SER A 387 0.21 -11.59 0.48
CA SER A 387 1.55 -10.98 0.37
C SER A 387 2.09 -10.50 1.73
N GLY A 388 1.22 -9.97 2.60
CA GLY A 388 1.58 -9.57 3.96
C GLY A 388 2.05 -10.75 4.84
N VAL A 389 1.37 -11.90 4.78
CA VAL A 389 1.81 -13.13 5.46
C VAL A 389 3.19 -13.57 4.98
N ALA A 390 3.41 -13.59 3.65
CA ALA A 390 4.71 -13.92 3.08
C ALA A 390 5.82 -12.92 3.48
N GLY A 391 5.49 -11.63 3.62
CA GLY A 391 6.38 -10.62 4.19
C GLY A 391 6.82 -10.96 5.63
N TRP A 392 5.86 -11.31 6.49
CA TRP A 392 6.16 -11.72 7.86
C TRP A 392 6.94 -13.04 7.94
N ARG A 393 6.70 -13.99 7.03
CA ARG A 393 7.50 -15.23 6.93
C ARG A 393 8.97 -14.92 6.68
N ALA A 394 9.28 -14.04 5.73
CA ALA A 394 10.65 -13.64 5.45
C ALA A 394 11.35 -13.03 6.68
N ASN A 395 10.65 -12.18 7.43
CA ASN A 395 11.16 -11.62 8.69
C ASN A 395 11.46 -12.73 9.73
N VAL A 396 10.53 -13.67 9.93
CA VAL A 396 10.69 -14.78 10.88
C VAL A 396 11.87 -15.67 10.48
N LEU A 397 12.00 -16.01 9.20
CA LEU A 397 13.11 -16.83 8.69
C LEU A 397 14.47 -16.17 8.92
N PHE A 398 14.60 -14.86 8.71
CA PHE A 398 15.83 -14.14 9.05
C PHE A 398 16.18 -14.24 10.54
N ASN A 399 15.21 -14.04 11.42
CA ASN A 399 15.42 -14.13 12.87
C ASN A 399 15.72 -15.56 13.36
N MET A 400 15.38 -16.58 12.55
CA MET A 400 15.76 -17.97 12.79
C MET A 400 17.15 -18.35 12.22
N GLY A 401 17.81 -17.42 11.52
CA GLY A 401 19.07 -17.70 10.82
C GLY A 401 18.90 -18.40 9.47
N GLU A 402 17.68 -18.54 8.98
CA GLU A 402 17.34 -19.20 7.71
C GLU A 402 17.31 -18.20 6.54
N GLY A 403 18.41 -17.45 6.37
CA GLY A 403 18.47 -16.34 5.41
C GLY A 403 18.21 -16.76 3.96
N SER A 404 18.71 -17.92 3.51
CA SER A 404 18.42 -18.41 2.15
C SER A 404 16.94 -18.70 1.93
N ALA A 405 16.19 -19.11 2.96
CA ALA A 405 14.74 -19.27 2.86
C ALA A 405 14.04 -17.91 2.83
N ALA A 406 14.49 -16.97 3.67
CA ALA A 406 13.97 -15.60 3.68
C ALA A 406 14.11 -14.93 2.31
N PHE A 407 15.27 -15.01 1.67
CA PHE A 407 15.48 -14.43 0.35
C PHE A 407 14.65 -15.10 -0.76
N ARG A 408 14.30 -16.39 -0.65
CA ARG A 408 13.33 -17.02 -1.57
C ARG A 408 11.95 -16.37 -1.45
N GLU A 409 11.48 -16.11 -0.24
CA GLU A 409 10.21 -15.40 0.01
C GLU A 409 10.26 -13.96 -0.51
N ILE A 410 11.37 -13.24 -0.29
CA ILE A 410 11.55 -11.88 -0.81
C ILE A 410 11.48 -11.90 -2.34
N ASN A 411 12.19 -12.81 -2.99
CA ASN A 411 12.23 -12.90 -4.44
C ASN A 411 10.88 -13.27 -5.06
N SER A 412 10.09 -14.12 -4.40
CA SER A 412 8.75 -14.47 -4.87
C SER A 412 7.79 -13.26 -4.83
N LEU A 413 7.94 -12.40 -3.82
CA LEU A 413 7.09 -11.21 -3.63
C LEU A 413 7.48 -10.03 -4.50
N LEU A 414 8.76 -9.89 -4.87
CA LEU A 414 9.22 -8.75 -5.66
C LEU A 414 8.62 -8.67 -7.06
N VAL A 415 8.10 -9.78 -7.60
CA VAL A 415 7.30 -9.80 -8.84
C VAL A 415 6.03 -8.92 -8.72
N GLN A 416 5.59 -8.62 -7.50
CA GLN A 416 4.37 -7.86 -7.20
C GLN A 416 4.67 -6.43 -6.71
N ALA A 417 5.94 -6.02 -6.66
CA ALA A 417 6.36 -4.77 -6.04
C ALA A 417 5.74 -3.53 -6.68
N ASP A 418 5.48 -3.55 -8.00
CA ASP A 418 4.82 -2.44 -8.71
C ASP A 418 3.36 -2.23 -8.28
N SER A 419 2.68 -3.30 -7.85
CA SER A 419 1.28 -3.25 -7.42
C SER A 419 1.12 -3.03 -5.92
N GLU A 420 2.16 -3.27 -5.12
CA GLU A 420 2.10 -3.31 -3.66
C GLU A 420 3.22 -2.41 -3.07
N PRO A 421 2.97 -1.11 -2.84
CA PRO A 421 4.00 -0.12 -2.50
C PRO A 421 4.76 -0.39 -1.20
N TRP A 422 4.23 -1.22 -0.31
CA TRP A 422 4.85 -1.57 0.96
C TRP A 422 6.05 -2.52 0.80
N ILE A 423 6.12 -3.29 -0.29
CA ILE A 423 7.09 -4.39 -0.50
C ILE A 423 8.53 -3.87 -0.46
N TRP A 424 8.84 -2.86 -1.27
CA TRP A 424 10.21 -2.34 -1.38
C TRP A 424 10.73 -1.75 -0.05
N PRO A 425 10.04 -0.81 0.62
CA PRO A 425 10.51 -0.27 1.89
C PRO A 425 10.61 -1.31 3.00
N PHE A 426 9.70 -2.29 3.04
CA PHE A 426 9.72 -3.34 4.05
C PHE A 426 10.94 -4.25 3.90
N PHE A 427 11.20 -4.76 2.69
CA PHE A 427 12.34 -5.63 2.46
C PHE A 427 13.68 -4.91 2.47
N ALA A 428 13.75 -3.64 2.06
CA ALA A 428 14.98 -2.87 2.20
C ALA A 428 15.42 -2.80 3.66
N ARG A 429 14.51 -2.58 4.61
CA ARG A 429 14.84 -2.60 6.05
C ARG A 429 15.32 -3.98 6.50
N LEU A 430 14.61 -5.05 6.13
CA LEU A 430 15.02 -6.41 6.52
C LEU A 430 16.38 -6.78 5.94
N VAL A 431 16.62 -6.54 4.66
CA VAL A 431 17.89 -6.86 4.00
C VAL A 431 19.02 -5.99 4.52
N ALA A 432 18.78 -4.74 4.92
CA ALA A 432 19.81 -3.92 5.58
C ALA A 432 20.20 -4.50 6.96
N SER A 433 19.22 -5.01 7.73
CA SER A 433 19.46 -5.60 9.05
C SER A 433 20.13 -6.98 9.00
N PHE A 434 19.73 -7.84 8.07
CA PHE A 434 20.13 -9.25 8.04
C PHE A 434 21.05 -9.62 6.87
N GLY A 435 21.15 -8.75 5.86
CA GLY A 435 21.86 -9.05 4.62
C GLY A 435 23.35 -9.28 4.81
N ARG A 436 23.98 -8.75 5.86
CA ARG A 436 25.41 -8.94 6.14
C ARG A 436 25.70 -9.78 7.40
N THR A 437 24.77 -10.64 7.82
CA THR A 437 24.99 -11.52 8.99
C THR A 437 25.79 -12.78 8.65
N THR A 438 25.81 -13.17 7.38
CA THR A 438 26.63 -14.26 6.83
C THR A 438 27.06 -13.91 5.41
N THR A 439 28.11 -14.55 4.90
CA THR A 439 28.56 -14.37 3.50
C THR A 439 27.49 -14.81 2.50
N GLU A 440 26.76 -15.90 2.80
CA GLU A 440 25.62 -16.36 2.00
C GLU A 440 24.52 -15.30 1.90
N ASN A 441 24.14 -14.69 3.03
CA ASN A 441 23.14 -13.61 3.03
C ASN A 441 23.62 -12.40 2.23
N ALA A 442 24.90 -12.06 2.33
CA ALA A 442 25.47 -10.90 1.64
C ALA A 442 25.47 -11.11 0.12
N ARG A 443 25.73 -12.33 -0.34
CA ARG A 443 25.64 -12.70 -1.76
C ARG A 443 24.21 -12.51 -2.30
N GLN A 444 23.20 -12.92 -1.54
CA GLN A 444 21.80 -12.74 -1.94
C GLN A 444 21.33 -11.28 -1.81
N ALA A 445 21.79 -10.57 -0.79
CA ALA A 445 21.54 -9.14 -0.58
C ALA A 445 22.05 -8.30 -1.76
N LEU A 446 23.20 -8.66 -2.35
CA LEU A 446 23.75 -7.96 -3.51
C LEU A 446 22.75 -7.93 -4.69
N GLY A 447 22.14 -9.08 -5.01
CA GLY A 447 21.11 -9.18 -6.05
C GLY A 447 19.85 -8.38 -5.71
N PHE A 448 19.47 -8.35 -4.43
CA PHE A 448 18.37 -7.51 -3.96
C PHE A 448 18.68 -6.01 -4.16
N TRP A 449 19.83 -5.53 -3.68
CA TRP A 449 20.20 -4.12 -3.73
C TRP A 449 20.38 -3.59 -5.15
N HIS A 450 20.91 -4.40 -6.07
CA HIS A 450 20.95 -4.01 -7.49
C HIS A 450 19.56 -3.72 -8.07
N ARG A 451 18.57 -4.58 -7.79
CA ARG A 451 17.19 -4.32 -8.25
C ARG A 451 16.56 -3.15 -7.50
N TYR A 452 16.83 -3.01 -6.20
CA TYR A 452 16.32 -1.91 -5.39
C TYR A 452 16.81 -0.56 -5.92
N VAL A 453 18.11 -0.40 -6.14
CA VAL A 453 18.70 0.83 -6.70
C VAL A 453 18.22 1.09 -8.12
N SER A 454 17.97 0.04 -8.93
CA SER A 454 17.37 0.21 -10.26
C SER A 454 15.92 0.70 -10.21
N ALA A 455 15.15 0.29 -9.21
CA ALA A 455 13.76 0.72 -9.02
C ALA A 455 13.65 2.08 -8.31
N HIS A 456 14.62 2.40 -7.45
CA HIS A 456 14.66 3.57 -6.57
C HIS A 456 16.02 4.28 -6.66
N PRO A 457 16.43 4.77 -7.85
CA PRO A 457 17.75 5.36 -8.05
C PRO A 457 17.99 6.61 -7.21
N GLU A 458 16.94 7.27 -6.73
CA GLU A 458 17.00 8.45 -5.85
C GLU A 458 17.40 8.12 -4.40
N THR A 459 17.42 6.85 -4.00
CA THR A 459 17.61 6.49 -2.59
C THR A 459 19.08 6.33 -2.20
N SER A 460 19.57 7.22 -1.33
CA SER A 460 20.92 7.15 -0.75
C SER A 460 21.17 5.82 -0.01
N GLY A 461 20.22 5.41 0.85
CA GLY A 461 20.38 4.20 1.67
C GLY A 461 20.56 2.90 0.86
N GLY A 462 19.85 2.74 -0.26
CA GLY A 462 19.99 1.56 -1.11
C GLY A 462 21.35 1.46 -1.78
N ARG A 463 21.92 2.60 -2.19
CA ARG A 463 23.25 2.69 -2.82
C ARG A 463 24.36 2.42 -1.82
N ARG A 464 24.25 2.98 -0.61
CA ARG A 464 25.13 2.65 0.51
C ARG A 464 25.13 1.14 0.78
N GLU A 465 23.95 0.55 0.92
CA GLU A 465 23.81 -0.86 1.25
C GLU A 465 24.35 -1.78 0.14
N LEU A 466 24.21 -1.38 -1.14
CA LEU A 466 24.82 -2.04 -2.29
C LEU A 466 26.36 -2.09 -2.17
N LEU A 467 27.00 -0.94 -1.92
CA LEU A 467 28.45 -0.84 -1.78
C LEU A 467 28.96 -1.64 -0.57
N LEU A 468 28.28 -1.52 0.57
CA LEU A 468 28.63 -2.25 1.79
C LEU A 468 28.52 -3.77 1.61
N ALA A 469 27.52 -4.27 0.89
CA ALA A 469 27.40 -5.70 0.63
C ALA A 469 28.60 -6.25 -0.15
N THR A 470 29.09 -5.52 -1.18
CA THR A 470 30.29 -5.92 -1.92
C THR A 470 31.56 -5.84 -1.07
N LEU A 471 31.76 -4.73 -0.36
CA LEU A 471 32.92 -4.53 0.51
C LEU A 471 32.99 -5.57 1.62
N TYR A 472 31.85 -5.92 2.22
CA TYR A 472 31.75 -6.96 3.24
C TYR A 472 32.16 -8.34 2.69
N LEU A 473 31.63 -8.76 1.55
CA LEU A 473 32.01 -10.04 0.93
C LEU A 473 33.52 -10.13 0.68
N ARG A 474 34.12 -9.06 0.15
CA ARG A 474 35.57 -9.00 -0.10
C ARG A 474 36.39 -9.05 1.20
N ALA A 475 35.93 -8.40 2.26
CA ALA A 475 36.60 -8.40 3.56
C ALA A 475 36.56 -9.79 4.23
N GLU A 476 35.51 -10.58 4.01
CA GLU A 476 35.39 -11.96 4.47
C GLU A 476 36.15 -12.98 3.58
N GLY A 477 36.90 -12.51 2.58
CA GLY A 477 37.70 -13.35 1.68
C GLY A 477 36.89 -14.08 0.61
N GLU A 478 35.63 -13.71 0.38
CA GLU A 478 34.83 -14.25 -0.71
C GLU A 478 35.26 -13.64 -2.05
N ASP A 479 35.29 -14.48 -3.09
CA ASP A 479 35.52 -14.01 -4.46
C ASP A 479 34.27 -13.26 -4.95
N VAL A 480 34.37 -11.93 -4.98
CA VAL A 480 33.33 -11.05 -5.53
C VAL A 480 33.33 -11.01 -7.06
N SER A 481 34.22 -11.76 -7.71
CA SER A 481 34.42 -11.86 -9.16
C SER A 481 34.54 -10.49 -9.84
N ARG A 482 35.20 -9.55 -9.15
CA ARG A 482 35.44 -8.19 -9.61
C ARG A 482 36.86 -7.77 -9.25
N ALA A 483 37.59 -7.27 -10.23
CA ALA A 483 38.86 -6.59 -9.96
C ALA A 483 38.62 -5.27 -9.22
N TYR A 484 39.61 -4.78 -8.48
CA TYR A 484 39.53 -3.50 -7.78
C TYR A 484 39.06 -2.37 -8.72
N ALA A 485 39.66 -2.27 -9.91
CA ALA A 485 39.30 -1.24 -10.90
C ALA A 485 37.83 -1.30 -11.36
N GLU A 486 37.26 -2.50 -11.49
CA GLU A 486 35.85 -2.67 -11.88
C GLU A 486 34.91 -2.24 -10.76
N PHE A 487 35.23 -2.63 -9.52
CA PHE A 487 34.45 -2.21 -8.36
C PHE A 487 34.59 -0.72 -8.10
N ARG A 488 35.79 -0.15 -8.24
CA ARG A 488 36.08 1.29 -8.10
C ARG A 488 35.18 2.13 -9.00
N ALA A 489 34.98 1.72 -10.25
CA ALA A 489 34.10 2.42 -11.18
C ALA A 489 32.61 2.37 -10.77
N GLU A 490 32.14 1.27 -10.17
CA GLU A 490 30.81 1.22 -9.57
C GLU A 490 30.74 2.06 -8.30
N PHE A 491 31.76 1.99 -7.45
CA PHE A 491 31.86 2.78 -6.24
C PHE A 491 31.70 4.28 -6.53
N ASP A 492 32.45 4.82 -7.48
CA ASP A 492 32.32 6.24 -7.89
C ASP A 492 30.91 6.60 -8.35
N ARG A 493 30.28 5.75 -9.18
CA ARG A 493 28.91 5.99 -9.65
C ARG A 493 27.88 6.02 -8.52
N GLN A 494 28.09 5.23 -7.46
CA GLN A 494 27.11 5.10 -6.38
C GLN A 494 27.37 6.08 -5.25
N ILE A 495 28.63 6.33 -4.90
CA ILE A 495 29.02 7.15 -3.74
C ILE A 495 28.61 8.62 -3.90
N GLU A 496 28.54 9.14 -5.13
CA GLU A 496 28.06 10.51 -5.43
C GLU A 496 26.62 10.76 -5.00
N HIS A 497 25.84 9.70 -4.77
CA HIS A 497 24.43 9.75 -4.40
C HIS A 497 24.18 9.27 -2.96
N VAL A 498 25.23 9.11 -2.15
CA VAL A 498 25.10 8.83 -0.72
C VAL A 498 25.23 10.15 0.04
N ASP A 499 24.17 10.53 0.75
CA ASP A 499 24.05 11.88 1.31
C ASP A 499 24.74 12.06 2.67
N ASP A 500 24.81 10.98 3.47
CA ASP A 500 25.35 11.06 4.83
C ASP A 500 26.88 11.04 4.81
N LYS A 501 27.50 12.09 5.34
CA LYS A 501 28.96 12.28 5.32
C LYS A 501 29.72 11.19 6.08
N ASP A 502 29.21 10.74 7.22
CA ASP A 502 29.89 9.73 8.03
C ASP A 502 29.79 8.36 7.35
N GLU A 503 28.66 8.06 6.71
CA GLU A 503 28.49 6.87 5.89
C GLU A 503 29.42 6.88 4.65
N VAL A 504 29.55 8.03 3.99
CA VAL A 504 30.47 8.19 2.84
C VAL A 504 31.92 8.03 3.30
N ALA A 505 32.31 8.62 4.43
CA ALA A 505 33.65 8.47 4.99
C ALA A 505 33.97 7.00 5.29
N PHE A 506 33.03 6.29 5.92
CA PHE A 506 33.17 4.86 6.20
C PHE A 506 33.34 4.03 4.91
N LEU A 507 32.58 4.32 3.86
CA LEU A 507 32.70 3.62 2.58
C LEU A 507 34.07 3.83 1.92
N TRP A 508 34.59 5.07 1.96
CA TRP A 508 35.94 5.38 1.46
C TRP A 508 37.02 4.65 2.24
N ASP A 509 36.91 4.61 3.57
CA ASP A 509 37.84 3.88 4.43
C ASP A 509 37.88 2.38 4.08
N ARG A 510 36.70 1.76 3.90
CA ARG A 510 36.61 0.34 3.49
C ARG A 510 37.19 0.07 2.11
N LEU A 511 37.01 0.99 1.16
CA LEU A 511 37.64 0.89 -0.16
C LEU A 511 39.17 1.05 -0.06
N GLY A 512 39.66 1.90 0.84
CA GLY A 512 41.09 2.09 1.12
C GLY A 512 41.75 0.83 1.66
N HIS A 513 41.08 0.11 2.55
CA HIS A 513 41.56 -1.20 3.01
C HIS A 513 41.66 -2.23 1.89
N TRP A 514 40.73 -2.24 0.92
CA TRP A 514 40.88 -3.09 -0.27
C TRP A 514 42.12 -2.67 -1.08
N ALA A 515 42.32 -1.38 -1.35
CA ALA A 515 43.53 -0.92 -2.06
C ALA A 515 44.83 -1.31 -1.32
N GLN A 516 44.82 -1.22 0.01
CA GLN A 516 45.92 -1.67 0.86
C GLN A 516 46.21 -3.17 0.72
N ASP A 517 45.18 -4.02 0.67
CA ASP A 517 45.33 -5.47 0.45
C ASP A 517 46.01 -5.78 -0.89
N GLU A 518 45.77 -4.95 -1.92
CA GLU A 518 46.42 -5.03 -3.23
C GLU A 518 47.81 -4.37 -3.26
N ALA A 519 48.30 -3.89 -2.11
CA ALA A 519 49.52 -3.11 -1.93
C ALA A 519 49.60 -1.82 -2.77
N ASP A 520 48.46 -1.30 -3.25
CA ASP A 520 48.37 0.00 -3.91
C ASP A 520 48.23 1.10 -2.87
N TRP A 521 49.36 1.45 -2.24
CA TRP A 521 49.40 2.46 -1.19
C TRP A 521 49.03 3.87 -1.68
N ALA A 522 49.16 4.14 -2.99
CA ALA A 522 48.77 5.43 -3.56
C ALA A 522 47.24 5.58 -3.60
N GLU A 523 46.54 4.54 -4.05
CA GLU A 523 45.07 4.54 -4.03
C GLU A 523 44.53 4.39 -2.60
N ALA A 524 45.18 3.59 -1.75
CA ALA A 524 44.81 3.47 -0.33
C ALA A 524 44.89 4.83 0.38
N GLU A 525 45.98 5.58 0.18
CA GLU A 525 46.12 6.95 0.65
C GLU A 525 44.95 7.83 0.17
N HIS A 526 44.66 7.81 -1.13
CA HIS A 526 43.58 8.61 -1.70
C HIS A 526 42.24 8.34 -1.01
N CYS A 527 41.89 7.07 -0.83
CA CYS A 527 40.67 6.65 -0.15
C CYS A 527 40.66 7.08 1.32
N PHE A 528 41.73 6.82 2.07
CA PHE A 528 41.80 7.22 3.48
C PHE A 528 41.78 8.74 3.66
N ARG A 529 42.38 9.49 2.73
CA ARG A 529 42.31 10.96 2.74
C ARG A 529 40.90 11.46 2.51
N LYS A 530 40.15 10.86 1.57
CA LYS A 530 38.74 11.18 1.39
C LYS A 530 37.93 10.93 2.67
N ALA A 531 38.15 9.80 3.35
CA ALA A 531 37.49 9.50 4.62
C ALA A 531 37.85 10.53 5.72
N TYR A 532 39.14 10.82 5.89
CA TYR A 532 39.63 11.78 6.88
C TYR A 532 39.17 13.22 6.61
N ASP A 533 39.16 13.68 5.35
CA ASP A 533 38.70 15.02 4.99
C ASP A 533 37.20 15.21 5.27
N LEU A 534 36.41 14.12 5.20
CA LEU A 534 34.97 14.14 5.43
C LEU A 534 34.60 14.15 6.91
N ALA A 535 35.22 13.29 7.72
CA ALA A 535 34.81 13.01 9.09
C ALA A 535 35.94 13.13 10.14
N GLY A 536 37.19 13.26 9.70
CA GLY A 536 38.36 13.41 10.57
C GLY A 536 38.51 12.28 11.59
N GLY A 537 39.03 12.61 12.76
CA GLY A 537 39.01 11.69 13.90
C GLY A 537 39.74 10.38 13.61
N HIS A 538 39.06 9.26 13.86
CA HIS A 538 39.62 7.90 13.80
C HIS A 538 40.16 7.49 12.40
N TYR A 539 39.75 8.15 11.32
CA TYR A 539 40.29 7.87 9.98
C TYR A 539 41.75 8.31 9.79
N GLY A 540 42.30 9.09 10.74
CA GLY A 540 43.67 9.60 10.64
C GLY A 540 44.75 8.52 10.75
N TYR A 541 44.48 7.42 11.47
CA TYR A 541 45.47 6.34 11.64
C TYR A 541 45.80 5.67 10.30
N CYS A 542 44.77 5.28 9.53
CA CYS A 542 44.94 4.65 8.22
C CYS A 542 45.61 5.60 7.22
N LEU A 543 45.20 6.87 7.20
CA LEU A 543 45.82 7.89 6.35
C LEU A 543 47.31 8.10 6.68
N GLY A 544 47.63 8.28 7.97
CA GLY A 544 49.03 8.45 8.42
C GLY A 544 49.89 7.24 8.10
N THR A 545 49.35 6.03 8.29
CA THR A 545 50.04 4.79 7.92
C THR A 545 50.32 4.73 6.41
N ALA A 546 49.32 5.01 5.56
CA ALA A 546 49.51 5.04 4.11
C ALA A 546 50.54 6.10 3.67
N LEU A 547 50.54 7.27 4.31
CA LEU A 547 51.53 8.32 4.09
C LEU A 547 52.96 7.87 4.44
N ASN A 548 53.13 7.13 5.54
CA ASN A 548 54.43 6.53 5.89
C ASN A 548 54.90 5.55 4.81
N PHE A 549 54.04 4.66 4.32
CA PHE A 549 54.39 3.71 3.25
C PHE A 549 54.76 4.41 1.94
N LEU A 550 54.20 5.59 1.67
CA LEU A 550 54.54 6.43 0.52
C LEU A 550 55.78 7.32 0.75
N GLY A 551 56.40 7.27 1.93
CA GLY A 551 57.56 8.11 2.27
C GLY A 551 57.24 9.59 2.51
N ARG A 552 55.95 9.94 2.70
CA ARG A 552 55.46 11.32 2.91
C ARG A 552 55.35 11.61 4.39
N PHE A 553 56.46 11.47 5.10
CA PHE A 553 56.51 11.48 6.56
C PHE A 553 56.16 12.85 7.16
N GLU A 554 56.53 13.95 6.51
CA GLU A 554 56.20 15.30 6.98
C GLU A 554 54.69 15.56 7.06
N GLU A 555 53.91 14.96 6.15
CA GLU A 555 52.45 15.03 6.16
C GLU A 555 51.84 14.06 7.18
N SER A 556 52.46 12.90 7.37
CA SER A 556 52.00 11.86 8.28
C SER A 556 52.09 12.27 9.76
N VAL A 557 53.23 12.85 10.17
CA VAL A 557 53.52 13.19 11.57
C VAL A 557 52.42 13.97 12.28
N PRO A 558 51.87 15.10 11.76
CA PRO A 558 50.83 15.84 12.47
C PRO A 558 49.56 15.01 12.66
N ILE A 559 49.21 14.16 11.68
CA ILE A 559 48.02 13.31 11.73
C ILE A 559 48.22 12.19 12.76
N LEU A 560 49.33 11.45 12.65
CA LEU A 560 49.63 10.35 13.58
C LEU A 560 49.87 10.84 15.01
N ARG A 561 50.41 12.05 15.20
CA ARG A 561 50.54 12.67 16.52
C ARG A 561 49.17 12.90 17.14
N GLU A 562 48.23 13.47 16.40
CA GLU A 562 46.86 13.65 16.89
C GLU A 562 46.22 12.30 17.24
N GLN A 563 46.43 11.26 16.43
CA GLN A 563 45.96 9.90 16.72
C GLN A 563 46.54 9.39 18.05
N ALA A 564 47.86 9.33 18.15
CA ALA A 564 48.57 8.72 19.27
C ALA A 564 48.38 9.50 20.59
N GLU A 565 48.18 10.82 20.54
CA GLU A 565 48.02 11.64 21.74
C GLU A 565 46.57 11.74 22.23
N ARG A 566 45.58 11.72 21.31
CA ARG A 566 44.22 12.17 21.64
C ARG A 566 43.11 11.21 21.23
N ILE A 567 43.20 10.60 20.06
CA ILE A 567 42.09 9.85 19.47
C ILE A 567 42.20 8.36 19.81
N GLN A 568 43.39 7.79 19.61
CA GLN A 568 43.68 6.37 19.83
C GLN A 568 45.11 6.23 20.39
N PRO A 569 45.32 6.49 21.70
CA PRO A 569 46.62 6.39 22.34
C PRO A 569 47.01 4.93 22.60
N ASP A 570 47.21 4.17 21.54
CA ASP A 570 47.58 2.76 21.56
C ASP A 570 49.02 2.52 21.07
N PRO A 571 49.60 1.32 21.31
CA PRO A 571 50.99 1.04 20.93
C PRO A 571 51.24 1.22 19.43
N MET A 572 50.29 0.81 18.58
CA MET A 572 50.39 0.89 17.12
C MET A 572 50.50 2.32 16.61
N SER A 573 49.69 3.24 17.15
CA SER A 573 49.70 4.65 16.76
C SER A 573 50.99 5.34 17.17
N TRP A 574 51.47 5.07 18.38
CA TRP A 574 52.78 5.55 18.85
C TRP A 574 53.93 4.98 18.03
N PHE A 575 53.86 3.69 17.65
CA PHE A 575 54.84 3.06 16.77
C PHE A 575 54.89 3.70 15.38
N GLN A 576 53.74 3.90 14.74
CA GLN A 576 53.67 4.53 13.41
C GLN A 576 54.20 5.97 13.44
N LEU A 577 53.92 6.71 14.51
CA LEU A 577 54.47 8.05 14.72
C LEU A 577 55.99 8.00 14.92
N GLY A 578 56.49 7.05 15.71
CA GLY A 578 57.93 6.83 15.91
C GLY A 578 58.66 6.50 14.62
N ALA A 579 58.08 5.64 13.77
CA ALA A 579 58.60 5.32 12.46
C ALA A 579 58.71 6.56 11.56
N ALA A 580 57.65 7.37 11.49
CA ALA A 580 57.66 8.61 10.72
C ALA A 580 58.76 9.58 11.19
N TYR A 581 58.94 9.73 12.51
CA TYR A 581 60.03 10.55 13.05
C TYR A 581 61.42 9.98 12.75
N GLY A 582 61.57 8.66 12.81
CA GLY A 582 62.82 7.97 12.51
C GLY A 582 63.29 8.24 11.08
N ASP A 583 62.39 8.13 10.12
CA ASP A 583 62.68 8.35 8.69
C ASP A 583 62.95 9.83 8.36
N LEU A 584 62.37 10.76 9.14
CA LEU A 584 62.71 12.20 9.07
C LEU A 584 64.06 12.53 9.74
N GLY A 585 64.74 11.56 10.34
CA GLY A 585 65.97 11.78 11.11
C GLY A 585 65.74 12.47 12.46
N GLN A 586 64.50 12.55 12.93
CA GLN A 586 64.11 13.15 14.21
C GLN A 586 64.23 12.13 15.34
N SER A 587 65.45 11.63 15.57
CA SER A 587 65.70 10.47 16.43
C SER A 587 65.24 10.66 17.89
N ALA A 588 65.27 11.88 18.42
CA ALA A 588 64.79 12.15 19.78
C ALA A 588 63.27 11.95 19.91
N GLN A 589 62.48 12.43 18.96
CA GLN A 589 61.03 12.22 18.94
C GLN A 589 60.66 10.77 18.61
N ALA A 590 61.45 10.10 17.77
CA ALA A 590 61.27 8.67 17.49
C ALA A 590 61.45 7.82 18.75
N ILE A 591 62.50 8.08 19.53
CA ILE A 591 62.75 7.41 20.82
C ILE A 591 61.57 7.61 21.78
N ASP A 592 61.12 8.86 21.98
CA ASP A 592 59.98 9.15 22.88
C ASP A 592 58.70 8.40 22.44
N ALA A 593 58.42 8.36 21.14
CA ALA A 593 57.25 7.65 20.61
C ALA A 593 57.35 6.12 20.79
N TYR A 594 58.52 5.52 20.51
CA TYR A 594 58.72 4.08 20.71
C TYR A 594 58.71 3.69 22.19
N GLU A 595 59.27 4.51 23.08
CA GLU A 595 59.19 4.31 24.53
C GLU A 595 57.75 4.36 25.03
N LYS A 596 56.92 5.27 24.50
CA LYS A 596 55.48 5.29 24.78
C LYS A 596 54.76 4.05 24.26
N ALA A 597 55.11 3.58 23.06
CA ALA A 597 54.56 2.33 22.53
C ALA A 597 54.89 1.14 23.45
N LEU A 598 56.15 1.02 23.89
CA LEU A 598 56.61 -0.04 24.78
C LEU A 598 56.12 0.10 26.22
N ALA A 599 55.79 1.31 26.67
CA ALA A 599 55.14 1.52 27.96
C ALA A 599 53.71 1.00 27.98
N LEU A 600 53.02 1.05 26.84
CA LEU A 600 51.67 0.51 26.67
C LEU A 600 51.68 -1.00 26.39
N ASP A 601 52.60 -1.45 25.55
CA ASP A 601 52.84 -2.86 25.26
C ASP A 601 54.34 -3.19 25.32
N PRO A 602 54.82 -3.69 26.48
CA PRO A 602 56.22 -4.08 26.63
C PRO A 602 56.65 -5.23 25.71
N ASP A 603 55.72 -6.00 25.14
CA ASP A 603 55.99 -7.11 24.22
C ASP A 603 55.93 -6.69 22.74
N TYR A 604 55.81 -5.38 22.45
CA TYR A 604 55.79 -4.89 21.08
C TYR A 604 57.18 -4.94 20.43
N ASP A 605 57.50 -6.10 19.86
CA ASP A 605 58.75 -6.46 19.20
C ASP A 605 59.27 -5.41 18.20
N LEU A 606 58.45 -4.99 17.23
CA LEU A 606 58.81 -4.00 16.22
C LEU A 606 59.20 -2.66 16.85
N ALA A 607 58.50 -2.22 17.90
CA ALA A 607 58.85 -0.99 18.60
C ALA A 607 60.20 -1.13 19.32
N MET A 608 60.50 -2.29 19.90
CA MET A 608 61.76 -2.53 20.63
C MET A 608 62.97 -2.57 19.69
N PHE A 609 62.86 -3.24 18.55
CA PHE A 609 63.92 -3.24 17.54
C PHE A 609 64.14 -1.85 16.94
N ASN A 610 63.07 -1.11 16.64
CA ASN A 610 63.18 0.23 16.08
C ASN A 610 63.66 1.27 17.09
N LEU A 611 63.39 1.09 18.39
CA LEU A 611 63.96 1.90 19.45
C LEU A 611 65.50 1.82 19.45
N GLY A 612 66.06 0.60 19.40
CA GLY A 612 67.51 0.41 19.28
C GLY A 612 68.09 1.09 18.03
N GLY A 613 67.37 1.02 16.90
CA GLY A 613 67.73 1.75 15.68
C GLY A 613 67.71 3.27 15.84
N ALA A 614 66.71 3.81 16.55
CA ALA A 614 66.60 5.25 16.81
C ALA A 614 67.76 5.76 17.70
N TYR A 615 68.12 5.03 18.76
CA TYR A 615 69.31 5.32 19.58
C TYR A 615 70.61 5.24 18.77
N TRP A 616 70.73 4.24 17.89
CA TRP A 616 71.89 4.10 17.00
C TRP A 616 72.05 5.30 16.07
N ASN A 617 70.96 5.73 15.42
CA ASN A 617 70.94 6.87 14.51
C ASN A 617 71.23 8.20 15.21
N ARG A 618 70.87 8.31 16.50
CA ARG A 618 71.22 9.46 17.36
C ARG A 618 72.69 9.47 17.79
N GLY A 619 73.41 8.36 17.62
CA GLY A 619 74.82 8.21 18.00
C GLY A 619 75.05 7.59 19.39
N GLU A 620 73.98 7.22 20.10
CA GLU A 620 73.98 6.61 21.43
C GLU A 620 74.12 5.09 21.30
N LYS A 621 75.31 4.66 20.86
CA LYS A 621 75.57 3.27 20.44
C LYS A 621 75.52 2.26 21.59
N ILE A 622 75.87 2.65 22.81
CA ILE A 622 75.89 1.73 23.96
C ILE A 622 74.46 1.35 24.32
N GLU A 623 73.59 2.35 24.38
CA GLU A 623 72.16 2.23 24.63
C GLU A 623 71.49 1.41 23.53
N ALA A 624 71.78 1.71 22.26
CA ALA A 624 71.28 0.96 21.12
C ALA A 624 71.61 -0.54 21.20
N LEU A 625 72.89 -0.87 21.49
CA LEU A 625 73.32 -2.26 21.63
C LEU A 625 72.63 -2.96 22.79
N ALA A 626 72.47 -2.29 23.94
CA ALA A 626 71.77 -2.86 25.10
C ALA A 626 70.30 -3.17 24.80
N ILE A 627 69.60 -2.25 24.11
CA ILE A 627 68.19 -2.43 23.70
C ILE A 627 68.08 -3.58 22.69
N TRP A 628 68.95 -3.64 21.69
CA TRP A 628 68.96 -4.73 20.72
C TRP A 628 69.32 -6.08 21.34
N THR A 629 70.24 -6.15 22.30
CA THR A 629 70.49 -7.39 23.07
C THR A 629 69.21 -7.85 23.77
N THR A 630 68.52 -6.93 24.45
CA THR A 630 67.24 -7.26 25.11
C THR A 630 66.17 -7.71 24.10
N ALA A 631 66.14 -7.12 22.90
CA ALA A 631 65.22 -7.52 21.83
C ALA A 631 65.51 -8.89 21.24
N ILE A 632 66.78 -9.22 21.03
CA ILE A 632 67.20 -10.55 20.57
C ILE A 632 66.91 -11.59 21.65
N ASP A 633 67.16 -11.30 22.92
CA ASP A 633 66.91 -12.24 24.02
C ASP A 633 65.41 -12.51 24.21
N ARG A 634 64.57 -11.49 24.05
CA ARG A 634 63.11 -11.60 24.22
C ARG A 634 62.42 -12.20 22.99
N PHE A 635 62.93 -11.90 21.80
CA PHE A 635 62.35 -12.31 20.52
C PHE A 635 63.41 -13.00 19.63
N PRO A 636 63.93 -14.15 20.04
CA PRO A 636 65.05 -14.81 19.35
C PRO A 636 64.71 -15.24 17.92
N ASP A 637 63.44 -15.59 17.67
CA ASP A 637 62.96 -16.06 16.36
C ASP A 637 62.49 -14.92 15.43
N HIS A 638 62.59 -13.65 15.85
CA HIS A 638 62.14 -12.52 15.06
C HIS A 638 63.10 -12.20 13.89
N GLU A 639 62.59 -11.81 12.73
CA GLU A 639 63.40 -11.57 11.51
C GLU A 639 64.49 -10.51 11.75
N LEU A 640 64.17 -9.45 12.50
CA LEU A 640 65.13 -8.40 12.84
C LEU A 640 66.25 -8.88 13.78
N ALA A 641 66.01 -9.90 14.62
CA ALA A 641 67.06 -10.50 15.44
C ALA A 641 68.09 -11.21 14.55
N ALA A 642 67.62 -12.05 13.62
CA ALA A 642 68.47 -12.72 12.64
C ALA A 642 69.24 -11.72 11.76
N LYS A 643 68.58 -10.62 11.37
CA LYS A 643 69.22 -9.53 10.62
C LYS A 643 70.35 -8.87 11.41
N LEU A 644 70.12 -8.52 12.68
CA LEU A 644 71.13 -7.91 13.55
C LEU A 644 72.32 -8.84 13.80
N GLN A 645 72.09 -10.12 14.04
CA GLN A 645 73.17 -11.11 14.22
C GLN A 645 74.01 -11.29 12.94
N ARG A 646 73.36 -11.28 11.77
CA ARG A 646 74.05 -11.37 10.48
C ARG A 646 74.85 -10.10 10.15
N ASP A 647 74.26 -8.94 10.37
CA ASP A 647 74.84 -7.65 9.95
C ASP A 647 75.84 -7.10 10.98
N MET A 648 75.73 -7.50 12.26
CA MET A 648 76.58 -7.08 13.38
C MET A 648 77.09 -8.25 14.26
N PRO A 649 77.75 -9.27 13.67
CA PRO A 649 78.12 -10.51 14.37
C PRO A 649 79.14 -10.31 15.50
N ALA A 650 79.89 -9.21 15.48
CA ALA A 650 80.84 -8.87 16.54
C ALA A 650 80.15 -8.44 17.84
N PHE A 651 78.92 -7.92 17.75
CA PHE A 651 78.13 -7.47 18.90
C PHE A 651 77.06 -8.49 19.28
N PHE A 652 76.51 -9.21 18.29
CA PHE A 652 75.46 -10.21 18.47
C PHE A 652 75.88 -11.53 17.81
N PRO A 653 76.68 -12.37 18.48
CA PRO A 653 77.08 -13.64 17.91
C PRO A 653 75.84 -14.55 17.71
N PRO A 654 75.75 -15.31 16.60
CA PRO A 654 74.67 -16.27 16.42
C PRO A 654 74.69 -17.30 17.56
N GLN A 655 73.50 -17.67 18.06
CA GLN A 655 73.39 -18.73 19.06
C GLN A 655 73.95 -20.03 18.46
N GLN A 656 74.91 -20.65 19.13
CA GLN A 656 75.43 -21.97 18.76
C GLN A 656 74.40 -23.01 19.24
N ASP A 657 73.87 -23.82 18.30
CA ASP A 657 72.96 -24.93 18.56
C ASP A 657 73.46 -25.92 19.64
#